data_AF-A0A945K0R3-F1
#
_entry.id   AF-A0A945K0R3-F1
#
_cell.length_a   1.000
_cell.length_b   1.000
_cell.length_c   1.000
_cell.angle_alpha   90.00
_cell.angle_beta   90.00
_cell.angle_gamma   90.00
#
_symmetry.space_group_name_H-M   'P 1'
#
loop_
_entity.id
_entity.type
_entity.pdbx_description
1 polymer ?
#
loop_
_entity_poly.entity_id
_entity_poly.type
_entity_poly.pdbx_seq_one_letter_code
_entity_poly.pdbx_strand_id
1 'polypeptide(L)'
;MRGGACILLGLLSLVAPAWSAVITGTLILDVDSRPAIHVQVQLIDAARVVVDSTRTDNFGRFGLQSRSVEGESDLPQTTHLMRPYPNPFHPSVRLPYVLAALEPVSLTVFNMSGQPVRHLLTGLQLAGAGETTWDGLTDGGRRVAAGVYLVRLQTAHGSESRKVTLIDGGSAAPVAIKTDEPLDLRLRFSGHAIETSEQIISAAGDQGTYTISSRRLMYPMPAALPDYELVGVPAGPFPMGSNDYADEQPPRSVMLSSFLLGIREVTVSAYAGCVETGACAAPATGSPCNDLAAADRQDHPVNCISWYDAQAFCSWAGLSLPTEAQWEKAARGAEGHEYPWGSRRPGGAGDCDRAVMMRAGLGLGCGHDGTAPVGERPAGRSTYGIDDLAGNVWEWTADTYVPTAYESAPLTDPLVDESNQGSTRRSVRGNSWYYSDPNPDLRAANRFAFSALRWWPYVGVRCALAVTGHRESASPMGLEVIQQQTAAAEATTFWLDRNQIVANLEGDTQPVRPVPQDDDMALIPMGRFLMGSADGDQDERPLRTVYVDSFRLDRFEVTVDQFRQCVEMGKCRTPHYGGAAYRLAHEANYLNWEQPGRDAHPINGVSWYDAQDYCHWASKRLPTEAEWEWAARSADGRLYPWGDEQATCERAIIDEGGDGCGHEMAWPVGSRAAGVSPFGVYDLAGNLWEWTADWYSRDFYGRGEDVNPFNDTQTDGLKVLRGGSMADQNPRIHRSTNRLGYPPEQRYDYTVGFRCAATIQ
;
A
#
# COMPACT_ATOMS: atom_id res chain seq x y z
N MET A 1 30.83 -28.41 -39.63
CA MET A 1 29.60 -29.23 -39.78
C MET A 1 28.77 -29.13 -38.51
N ARG A 2 27.49 -29.54 -38.55
CA ARG A 2 26.57 -29.63 -37.40
C ARG A 2 27.24 -30.38 -36.22
N GLY A 3 26.93 -30.17 -34.95
CA GLY A 3 25.86 -29.37 -34.33
C GLY A 3 25.38 -30.09 -33.05
N GLY A 4 25.05 -29.35 -31.99
CA GLY A 4 24.62 -29.92 -30.71
C GLY A 4 24.36 -28.81 -29.70
N ALA A 5 23.07 -28.52 -29.45
CA ALA A 5 22.65 -27.45 -28.57
C ALA A 5 22.15 -28.01 -27.23
N CYS A 6 22.49 -27.33 -26.14
CA CYS A 6 21.77 -27.43 -24.87
C CYS A 6 21.08 -26.08 -24.62
N ILE A 7 19.78 -26.13 -24.33
CA ILE A 7 18.92 -24.98 -24.07
C ILE A 7 18.53 -25.04 -22.59
N LEU A 8 18.70 -23.93 -21.86
CA LEU A 8 18.05 -23.73 -20.57
C LEU A 8 16.84 -22.79 -20.77
N LEU A 9 15.72 -23.10 -20.11
CA LEU A 9 14.46 -22.38 -20.26
C LEU A 9 14.04 -21.76 -18.92
N GLY A 10 13.68 -20.48 -18.95
CA GLY A 10 12.91 -19.80 -17.92
C GLY A 10 11.78 -19.04 -18.60
N LEU A 11 10.52 -19.35 -18.24
CA LEU A 11 9.34 -18.64 -18.76
C LEU A 11 9.03 -17.42 -17.90
N LEU A 12 8.66 -16.33 -18.56
CA LEU A 12 8.11 -15.14 -17.92
C LEU A 12 7.00 -14.59 -18.81
N SER A 13 5.75 -14.86 -18.43
CA SER A 13 4.55 -14.47 -19.17
C SER A 13 3.87 -13.30 -18.44
N LEU A 14 4.05 -12.09 -18.97
CA LEU A 14 3.34 -10.90 -18.50
C LEU A 14 2.13 -10.64 -19.41
N VAL A 15 0.93 -10.57 -18.83
CA VAL A 15 -0.27 -10.07 -19.50
C VAL A 15 -0.49 -8.64 -19.02
N ALA A 16 -0.22 -7.68 -19.89
CA ALA A 16 -0.44 -6.25 -19.69
C ALA A 16 -1.02 -5.65 -20.99
N PRO A 17 -1.79 -4.55 -20.92
CA PRO A 17 -2.51 -4.01 -22.08
C PRO A 17 -1.57 -3.51 -23.20
N ALA A 18 -2.11 -3.43 -24.42
CA ALA A 18 -1.37 -3.39 -25.68
C ALA A 18 -0.36 -2.23 -25.84
N TRP A 19 0.91 -2.49 -25.50
CA TRP A 19 2.06 -1.65 -25.82
C TRP A 19 3.23 -2.54 -26.27
N SER A 20 3.98 -2.09 -27.28
CA SER A 20 5.25 -2.75 -27.65
C SER A 20 6.32 -2.43 -26.60
N ALA A 21 6.53 -3.35 -25.66
CA ALA A 21 7.46 -3.14 -24.56
C ALA A 21 8.90 -3.31 -25.05
N VAL A 22 9.72 -2.27 -24.89
CA VAL A 22 11.18 -2.37 -25.09
C VAL A 22 11.82 -2.75 -23.76
N ILE A 23 12.11 -4.04 -23.59
CA ILE A 23 12.86 -4.57 -22.45
C ILE A 23 14.31 -4.13 -22.61
N THR A 24 14.72 -3.12 -21.82
CA THR A 24 16.12 -2.68 -21.75
C THR A 24 16.72 -3.00 -20.38
N GLY A 25 18.03 -3.23 -20.33
CA GLY A 25 18.71 -3.58 -19.09
C GLY A 25 20.23 -3.43 -19.22
N THR A 26 20.93 -3.51 -18.09
CA THR A 26 22.40 -3.52 -18.05
C THR A 26 22.86 -4.82 -17.41
N LEU A 27 23.60 -5.64 -18.14
CA LEU A 27 24.22 -6.86 -17.66
C LEU A 27 25.64 -6.54 -17.16
N ILE A 28 25.97 -6.97 -15.95
CA ILE A 28 27.20 -6.64 -15.23
C ILE A 28 27.75 -7.97 -14.66
N LEU A 29 29.06 -8.22 -14.74
CA LEU A 29 29.63 -9.54 -14.42
C LEU A 29 30.12 -9.69 -12.98
N ASP A 30 30.48 -8.59 -12.32
CA ASP A 30 31.05 -8.58 -10.98
C ASP A 30 30.66 -7.31 -10.20
N VAL A 31 31.11 -7.25 -8.94
CA VAL A 31 30.76 -6.21 -7.97
C VAL A 31 31.52 -4.89 -8.15
N ASP A 32 32.49 -4.82 -9.06
CA ASP A 32 33.17 -3.56 -9.42
C ASP A 32 32.36 -2.73 -10.43
N SER A 33 31.09 -3.09 -10.64
CA SER A 33 30.22 -2.55 -11.70
C SER A 33 30.79 -2.75 -13.11
N ARG A 34 31.63 -3.78 -13.34
CA ARG A 34 32.21 -4.04 -14.66
C ARG A 34 31.18 -4.64 -15.62
N PRO A 35 30.86 -3.95 -16.72
CA PRO A 35 29.80 -4.39 -17.62
C PRO A 35 30.13 -5.69 -18.35
N ALA A 36 29.10 -6.50 -18.58
CA ALA A 36 29.18 -7.71 -19.38
C ALA A 36 29.19 -7.33 -20.86
N ILE A 37 30.36 -7.20 -21.49
CA ILE A 37 30.47 -6.68 -22.86
C ILE A 37 30.25 -7.78 -23.91
N HIS A 38 29.42 -7.50 -24.93
CA HIS A 38 29.14 -8.35 -26.11
C HIS A 38 28.49 -9.72 -25.83
N VAL A 39 27.91 -9.90 -24.65
CA VAL A 39 27.12 -11.08 -24.26
C VAL A 39 25.78 -11.07 -25.00
N GLN A 40 25.32 -12.24 -25.45
CA GLN A 40 24.09 -12.37 -26.25
C GLN A 40 22.86 -12.62 -25.38
N VAL A 41 21.80 -11.85 -25.61
CA VAL A 41 20.55 -11.85 -24.85
C VAL A 41 19.38 -12.08 -25.82
N GLN A 42 18.43 -12.95 -25.48
CA GLN A 42 17.32 -13.33 -26.37
C GLN A 42 15.98 -13.27 -25.66
N LEU A 43 14.95 -12.77 -26.35
CA LEU A 43 13.55 -12.80 -25.95
C LEU A 43 12.85 -13.96 -26.66
N ILE A 44 12.11 -14.77 -25.91
CA ILE A 44 11.50 -16.02 -26.39
C ILE A 44 10.04 -16.05 -25.94
N ASP A 45 9.11 -16.46 -26.80
CA ASP A 45 7.69 -16.57 -26.46
C ASP A 45 7.35 -17.89 -25.73
N ALA A 46 6.10 -18.01 -25.30
CA ALA A 46 5.56 -19.21 -24.66
C ALA A 46 5.61 -20.47 -25.55
N ALA A 47 5.74 -20.32 -26.88
CA ALA A 47 5.92 -21.43 -27.83
C ALA A 47 7.39 -21.83 -28.03
N ARG A 48 8.33 -21.20 -27.29
CA ARG A 48 9.79 -21.37 -27.37
C ARG A 48 10.41 -20.88 -28.68
N VAL A 49 9.76 -19.95 -29.39
CA VAL A 49 10.30 -19.29 -30.57
C VAL A 49 11.01 -18.00 -30.13
N VAL A 50 12.21 -17.75 -30.69
CA VAL A 50 12.94 -16.49 -30.43
C VAL A 50 12.21 -15.36 -31.14
N VAL A 51 11.67 -14.42 -30.35
CA VAL A 51 10.88 -13.27 -30.82
C VAL A 51 11.80 -12.11 -31.18
N ASP A 52 12.86 -11.90 -30.39
CA ASP A 52 13.88 -10.88 -30.62
C ASP A 52 15.23 -11.31 -29.98
N SER A 53 16.35 -10.76 -30.43
CA SER A 53 17.65 -10.99 -29.81
C SER A 53 18.66 -9.88 -30.06
N THR A 54 19.52 -9.64 -29.07
CA THR A 54 20.46 -8.52 -29.06
C THR A 54 21.80 -8.93 -28.41
N ARG A 55 22.75 -8.00 -28.36
CA ARG A 55 23.99 -8.16 -27.58
C ARG A 55 24.23 -6.94 -26.70
N THR A 56 24.84 -7.18 -25.56
CA THR A 56 25.22 -6.11 -24.64
C THR A 56 26.34 -5.23 -25.22
N ASP A 57 26.25 -3.92 -25.00
CA ASP A 57 27.25 -2.97 -25.45
C ASP A 57 28.49 -2.92 -24.52
N ASN A 58 29.41 -1.98 -24.77
CA ASN A 58 30.63 -1.80 -23.98
C ASN A 58 30.36 -1.30 -22.54
N PHE A 59 29.11 -0.96 -22.23
CA PHE A 59 28.60 -0.59 -20.92
C PHE A 59 27.58 -1.63 -20.40
N GLY A 60 27.51 -2.81 -21.03
CA GLY A 60 26.70 -3.95 -20.59
C GLY A 60 25.24 -3.85 -21.01
N ARG A 61 24.85 -2.81 -21.75
CA ARG A 61 23.45 -2.44 -21.97
C ARG A 61 22.86 -3.19 -23.16
N PHE A 62 21.61 -3.63 -23.01
CA PHE A 62 20.85 -4.34 -24.03
C PHE A 62 19.42 -3.81 -24.16
N GLY A 63 18.77 -4.11 -25.28
CA GLY A 63 17.37 -3.75 -25.57
C GLY A 63 16.70 -4.74 -26.52
N LEU A 64 15.45 -5.13 -26.23
CA LEU A 64 14.64 -6.14 -26.93
C LEU A 64 13.17 -5.68 -27.01
N GLN A 65 12.46 -5.94 -28.12
CA GLN A 65 11.07 -5.50 -28.33
C GLN A 65 10.03 -6.64 -28.32
N SER A 66 8.93 -6.46 -27.59
CA SER A 66 7.70 -7.25 -27.76
C SER A 66 6.75 -6.62 -28.79
N ARG A 67 5.91 -7.44 -29.43
CA ARG A 67 4.82 -7.00 -30.33
C ARG A 67 3.47 -7.54 -29.84
N SER A 68 2.40 -6.77 -29.99
CA SER A 68 1.02 -7.17 -29.69
C SER A 68 0.09 -6.95 -30.90
N VAL A 69 -1.01 -7.71 -30.94
CA VAL A 69 -2.05 -7.67 -31.99
C VAL A 69 -3.25 -6.82 -31.52
N GLU A 70 -4.08 -6.36 -32.46
CA GLU A 70 -4.87 -5.12 -32.44
C GLU A 70 -6.22 -5.14 -31.66
N GLY A 71 -6.67 -3.93 -31.31
CA GLY A 71 -8.04 -3.56 -30.92
C GLY A 71 -8.16 -2.02 -30.81
N GLU A 72 -9.14 -1.40 -31.47
CA GLU A 72 -9.16 0.07 -31.76
C GLU A 72 -9.42 1.00 -30.55
N SER A 73 -8.81 2.19 -30.57
CA SER A 73 -9.20 3.35 -29.75
C SER A 73 -9.09 4.66 -30.55
N ASP A 74 -9.92 5.66 -30.26
CA ASP A 74 -9.93 6.96 -30.94
C ASP A 74 -8.56 7.66 -30.89
N LEU A 75 -7.99 7.94 -32.08
CA LEU A 75 -6.70 8.62 -32.24
C LEU A 75 -6.86 10.12 -32.59
N PRO A 76 -5.88 10.98 -32.22
CA PRO A 76 -5.91 12.40 -32.57
C PRO A 76 -5.99 12.63 -34.09
N GLN A 77 -6.73 13.65 -34.52
CA GLN A 77 -6.90 13.94 -35.96
C GLN A 77 -5.76 14.80 -36.58
N THR A 78 -4.92 15.46 -35.76
CA THR A 78 -3.84 16.33 -36.25
C THR A 78 -2.56 16.25 -35.42
N THR A 79 -1.42 16.38 -36.10
CA THR A 79 -0.07 16.39 -35.51
C THR A 79 0.36 17.83 -35.17
N HIS A 80 0.82 18.10 -33.94
CA HIS A 80 1.16 19.45 -33.47
C HIS A 80 2.14 19.47 -32.27
N LEU A 81 3.04 20.45 -32.22
CA LEU A 81 3.98 20.70 -31.11
C LEU A 81 3.38 21.72 -30.13
N MET A 82 3.07 21.26 -28.91
CA MET A 82 2.43 22.08 -27.88
C MET A 82 3.41 23.11 -27.28
N ARG A 83 2.92 24.02 -26.43
CA ARG A 83 3.77 25.07 -25.85
C ARG A 83 4.82 24.45 -24.91
N PRO A 84 6.12 24.72 -25.11
CA PRO A 84 7.15 24.34 -24.14
C PRO A 84 6.91 25.03 -22.79
N TYR A 85 7.16 24.31 -21.70
CA TYR A 85 7.11 24.84 -20.34
C TYR A 85 8.54 24.95 -19.78
N PRO A 86 9.14 26.16 -19.71
CA PRO A 86 10.43 26.34 -19.06
C PRO A 86 10.32 25.97 -17.59
N ASN A 87 11.28 25.22 -17.05
CA ASN A 87 11.41 25.04 -15.62
C ASN A 87 12.24 26.20 -15.04
N PRO A 88 11.67 27.09 -14.19
CA PRO A 88 12.42 28.18 -13.59
C PRO A 88 13.40 27.74 -12.49
N PHE A 89 13.37 26.47 -12.08
CA PHE A 89 14.17 25.91 -10.98
C PHE A 89 15.15 24.80 -11.43
N HIS A 90 15.25 24.50 -12.72
CA HIS A 90 16.12 23.44 -13.24
C HIS A 90 16.55 23.73 -14.70
N PRO A 91 17.77 23.36 -15.14
CA PRO A 91 18.24 23.59 -16.52
C PRO A 91 17.57 22.69 -17.58
N SER A 92 16.31 22.28 -17.38
CA SER A 92 15.58 21.37 -18.25
C SER A 92 14.22 21.92 -18.69
N VAL A 93 13.87 21.74 -19.96
CA VAL A 93 12.60 22.21 -20.53
C VAL A 93 11.77 21.04 -21.08
N ARG A 94 10.50 20.96 -20.67
CA ARG A 94 9.53 19.97 -21.17
C ARG A 94 8.94 20.38 -22.51
N LEU A 95 8.84 19.41 -23.41
CA LEU A 95 8.49 19.58 -24.82
C LEU A 95 7.42 18.55 -25.23
N PRO A 96 6.14 18.82 -24.92
CA PRO A 96 5.06 17.92 -25.25
C PRO A 96 4.55 18.13 -26.69
N TYR A 97 4.14 17.05 -27.35
CA TYR A 97 3.68 17.00 -28.73
C TYR A 97 2.53 15.99 -28.88
N VAL A 98 1.76 16.11 -29.97
CA VAL A 98 0.68 15.17 -30.33
C VAL A 98 0.88 14.74 -31.77
N LEU A 99 0.67 13.46 -32.06
CA LEU A 99 0.75 12.86 -33.40
C LEU A 99 -0.59 12.25 -33.79
N ALA A 100 -1.02 12.45 -35.04
CA ALA A 100 -2.27 11.90 -35.55
C ALA A 100 -2.18 10.43 -35.98
N ALA A 101 -0.99 10.01 -36.40
CA ALA A 101 -0.73 8.70 -36.98
C ALA A 101 0.64 8.18 -36.51
N LEU A 102 0.86 6.87 -36.67
CA LEU A 102 2.19 6.27 -36.56
C LEU A 102 3.07 6.81 -37.70
N GLU A 103 3.93 7.79 -37.43
CA GLU A 103 4.75 8.45 -38.45
C GLU A 103 6.21 8.67 -38.01
N PRO A 104 7.17 8.81 -38.95
CA PRO A 104 8.55 9.17 -38.63
C PRO A 104 8.60 10.61 -38.12
N VAL A 105 9.19 10.81 -36.95
CA VAL A 105 9.31 12.10 -36.26
C VAL A 105 10.78 12.42 -35.99
N SER A 106 11.14 13.68 -36.17
CA SER A 106 12.38 14.28 -35.65
C SER A 106 12.04 15.50 -34.82
N LEU A 107 12.33 15.47 -33.51
CA LEU A 107 12.30 16.63 -32.63
C LEU A 107 13.74 17.07 -32.34
N THR A 108 14.12 18.23 -32.87
CA THR A 108 15.49 18.76 -32.80
C THR A 108 15.48 20.17 -32.23
N VAL A 109 16.42 20.46 -31.32
CA VAL A 109 16.70 21.80 -30.79
C VAL A 109 17.73 22.49 -31.67
N PHE A 110 17.49 23.74 -32.00
CA PHE A 110 18.35 24.61 -32.79
C PHE A 110 18.70 25.87 -32.01
N ASN A 111 19.91 26.39 -32.23
CA ASN A 111 20.29 27.72 -31.76
C ASN A 111 19.62 28.82 -32.62
N MET A 112 19.73 30.08 -32.20
CA MET A 112 19.13 31.21 -32.93
C MET A 112 19.75 31.46 -34.32
N SER A 113 20.90 30.86 -34.65
CA SER A 113 21.48 30.83 -36.01
C SER A 113 20.99 29.64 -36.86
N GLY A 114 20.06 28.81 -36.35
CA GLY A 114 19.45 27.70 -37.09
C GLY A 114 20.31 26.44 -37.20
N GLN A 115 21.38 26.31 -36.41
CA GLN A 115 22.21 25.10 -36.35
C GLN A 115 21.62 24.11 -35.32
N PRO A 116 21.59 22.80 -35.61
CA PRO A 116 21.13 21.81 -34.64
C PRO A 116 22.10 21.75 -33.45
N VAL A 117 21.52 21.68 -32.26
CA VAL A 117 22.19 21.69 -30.95
C VAL A 117 22.06 20.34 -30.27
N ARG A 118 20.85 19.78 -30.33
CA ARG A 118 20.49 18.50 -29.72
C ARG A 118 19.38 17.83 -30.52
N HIS A 119 19.56 16.57 -30.87
CA HIS A 119 18.48 15.69 -31.29
C HIS A 119 17.86 15.05 -30.03
N LEU A 120 16.57 15.32 -29.80
CA LEU A 120 15.84 14.83 -28.62
C LEU A 120 15.06 13.56 -28.95
N LEU A 121 14.54 13.49 -30.17
CA LEU A 121 13.74 12.38 -30.67
C LEU A 121 14.01 12.26 -32.16
N THR A 122 14.30 11.06 -32.65
CA THR A 122 14.38 10.78 -34.09
C THR A 122 14.04 9.31 -34.33
N GLY A 123 12.91 9.04 -34.96
CA GLY A 123 12.43 7.68 -35.19
C GLY A 123 10.93 7.62 -35.48
N LEU A 124 10.41 6.42 -35.71
CA LEU A 124 8.97 6.17 -35.86
C LEU A 124 8.28 6.35 -34.49
N GLN A 125 7.18 7.09 -34.43
CA GLN A 125 6.45 7.39 -33.19
C GLN A 125 4.96 7.11 -33.34
N LEU A 126 4.34 6.48 -32.34
CA LEU A 126 2.92 6.13 -32.33
C LEU A 126 2.02 7.37 -32.29
N ALA A 127 0.82 7.24 -32.85
CA ALA A 127 -0.23 8.24 -32.71
C ALA A 127 -0.62 8.43 -31.22
N GLY A 128 -0.98 9.65 -30.83
CA GLY A 128 -1.26 10.01 -29.44
C GLY A 128 -0.44 11.20 -28.94
N ALA A 129 -0.52 11.47 -27.64
CA ALA A 129 0.30 12.48 -26.98
C ALA A 129 1.64 11.90 -26.51
N GLY A 130 2.72 12.66 -26.65
CA GLY A 130 4.05 12.32 -26.16
C GLY A 130 4.75 13.52 -25.53
N GLU A 131 5.74 13.26 -24.69
CA GLU A 131 6.59 14.29 -24.10
C GLU A 131 8.06 13.88 -24.18
N THR A 132 8.94 14.87 -24.37
CA THR A 132 10.37 14.72 -24.15
C THR A 132 10.91 15.93 -23.40
N THR A 133 12.10 15.80 -22.82
CA THR A 133 12.76 16.85 -22.03
C THR A 133 14.12 17.16 -22.62
N TRP A 134 14.43 18.44 -22.77
CA TRP A 134 15.79 18.90 -23.07
C TRP A 134 16.47 19.40 -21.80
N ASP A 135 17.63 18.85 -21.46
CA ASP A 135 18.44 19.07 -20.26
C ASP A 135 19.51 20.18 -20.39
N GLY A 136 19.45 20.94 -21.48
CA GLY A 136 20.46 21.95 -21.81
C GLY A 136 21.80 21.36 -22.27
N LEU A 137 21.87 20.09 -22.66
CA LEU A 137 23.07 19.48 -23.28
C LEU A 137 22.99 19.48 -24.81
N THR A 138 24.14 19.46 -25.46
CA THR A 138 24.29 19.06 -26.88
C THR A 138 24.26 17.54 -27.04
N ASP A 139 24.23 17.04 -28.28
CA ASP A 139 24.38 15.60 -28.55
C ASP A 139 25.73 15.06 -28.04
N GLY A 140 26.76 15.90 -28.01
CA GLY A 140 28.08 15.59 -27.43
C GLY A 140 28.16 15.73 -25.91
N GLY A 141 27.03 15.82 -25.20
CA GLY A 141 26.97 15.89 -23.73
C GLY A 141 27.52 17.18 -23.11
N ARG A 142 27.74 18.24 -23.91
CA ARG A 142 28.26 19.53 -23.41
C ARG A 142 27.10 20.45 -23.08
N ARG A 143 27.11 21.10 -21.91
CA ARG A 143 26.11 22.13 -21.57
C ARG A 143 26.17 23.31 -22.55
N VAL A 144 25.00 23.80 -22.94
CA VAL A 144 24.86 25.03 -23.73
C VAL A 144 24.59 26.23 -22.82
N ALA A 145 24.75 27.44 -23.34
CA ALA A 145 24.47 28.66 -22.60
C ALA A 145 22.97 28.84 -22.35
N ALA A 146 22.60 29.44 -21.21
CA ALA A 146 21.27 29.99 -20.99
C ALA A 146 20.91 30.97 -22.12
N GLY A 147 19.66 30.94 -22.59
CA GLY A 147 19.23 31.71 -23.74
C GLY A 147 18.00 31.17 -24.46
N VAL A 148 17.71 31.74 -25.62
CA VAL A 148 16.56 31.34 -26.46
C VAL A 148 17.02 30.32 -27.52
N TYR A 149 16.20 29.29 -27.71
CA TYR A 149 16.40 28.24 -28.71
C TYR A 149 15.10 28.00 -29.48
N LEU A 150 15.19 27.29 -30.61
CA LEU A 150 14.04 26.86 -31.41
C LEU A 150 13.95 25.34 -31.39
N VAL A 151 12.79 24.79 -31.03
CA VAL A 151 12.52 23.36 -31.13
C VAL A 151 11.66 23.13 -32.37
N ARG A 152 12.05 22.21 -33.24
CA ARG A 152 11.29 21.84 -34.43
C ARG A 152 10.89 20.37 -34.37
N LEU A 153 9.59 20.13 -34.49
CA LEU A 153 8.98 18.84 -34.79
C LEU A 153 8.89 18.73 -36.31
N GLN A 154 9.54 17.73 -36.90
CA GLN A 154 9.38 17.37 -38.31
C GLN A 154 8.76 16.00 -38.40
N THR A 155 7.74 15.85 -39.24
CA THR A 155 7.13 14.56 -39.55
C THR A 155 7.04 14.35 -41.06
N ALA A 156 6.47 13.23 -41.51
CA ALA A 156 6.28 12.98 -42.94
C ALA A 156 5.31 13.98 -43.60
N HIS A 157 4.39 14.56 -42.81
CA HIS A 157 3.29 15.40 -43.30
C HIS A 157 3.51 16.90 -43.10
N GLY A 158 4.54 17.32 -42.35
CA GLY A 158 4.85 18.72 -42.14
C GLY A 158 5.98 18.98 -41.15
N SER A 159 6.24 20.25 -40.86
CA SER A 159 7.13 20.63 -39.76
C SER A 159 6.60 21.83 -38.99
N GLU A 160 6.61 21.74 -37.68
CA GLU A 160 6.24 22.81 -36.77
C GLU A 160 7.42 23.23 -35.90
N SER A 161 7.54 24.53 -35.61
CA SER A 161 8.57 25.06 -34.72
C SER A 161 7.96 25.86 -33.57
N ARG A 162 8.62 25.80 -32.41
CA ARG A 162 8.29 26.58 -31.20
C ARG A 162 9.55 27.19 -30.61
N LYS A 163 9.41 28.38 -30.04
CA LYS A 163 10.47 29.05 -29.27
C LYS A 163 10.52 28.47 -27.86
N VAL A 164 11.72 28.26 -27.35
CA VAL A 164 11.98 27.79 -25.98
C VAL A 164 13.05 28.67 -25.32
N THR A 165 13.03 28.76 -23.99
CA THR A 165 14.00 29.53 -23.19
C THR A 165 14.63 28.62 -22.14
N LEU A 166 15.96 28.60 -22.09
CA LEU A 166 16.78 27.87 -21.12
C LEU A 166 17.43 28.87 -20.14
N ILE A 167 17.45 28.56 -18.84
CA ILE A 167 17.73 29.54 -17.78
C ILE A 167 19.12 29.37 -17.12
N ASP A 168 19.74 28.17 -17.12
CA ASP A 168 21.03 27.90 -16.47
C ASP A 168 21.91 26.88 -17.26
N GLY A 169 23.25 26.92 -17.08
CA GLY A 169 24.19 25.96 -17.72
C GLY A 169 25.69 26.05 -17.34
N GLY A 170 26.16 25.16 -16.44
CA GLY A 170 27.59 24.82 -16.15
C GLY A 170 27.75 23.57 -15.23
N SER A 171 28.93 23.04 -14.85
CA SER A 171 30.28 23.00 -15.46
C SER A 171 31.17 21.90 -14.76
N ALA A 172 32.45 21.74 -15.16
CA ALA A 172 33.53 20.92 -14.55
C ALA A 172 33.47 19.36 -14.63
N ALA A 173 34.63 18.68 -14.51
CA ALA A 173 34.88 17.29 -14.98
C ALA A 173 35.73 16.40 -14.02
N PRO A 174 35.79 15.06 -14.18
CA PRO A 174 36.33 14.10 -13.18
C PRO A 174 37.73 13.50 -13.44
N VAL A 175 38.30 12.82 -12.44
CA VAL A 175 39.63 12.12 -12.41
C VAL A 175 39.44 10.68 -11.89
N ALA A 176 40.32 9.73 -12.25
CA ALA A 176 40.21 8.29 -11.96
C ALA A 176 41.42 7.69 -11.19
N ILE A 177 41.21 6.59 -10.44
CA ILE A 177 42.23 5.82 -9.69
C ILE A 177 41.93 4.29 -9.81
N LYS A 178 42.96 3.43 -9.71
CA LYS A 178 42.92 1.95 -9.71
C LYS A 178 43.53 1.37 -8.41
N THR A 179 43.16 0.14 -8.02
CA THR A 179 43.86 -0.70 -7.02
C THR A 179 43.71 -2.21 -7.32
N ASP A 180 44.66 -3.03 -6.84
CA ASP A 180 44.79 -4.46 -7.13
C ASP A 180 44.88 -5.35 -5.84
N GLU A 181 43.78 -5.61 -5.13
CA GLU A 181 43.67 -6.65 -4.07
C GLU A 181 42.20 -7.18 -3.96
N PRO A 182 41.96 -8.40 -3.45
CA PRO A 182 40.61 -8.99 -3.40
C PRO A 182 39.73 -8.40 -2.28
N LEU A 183 38.55 -7.85 -2.64
CA LEU A 183 37.63 -7.20 -1.70
C LEU A 183 36.69 -8.17 -0.96
N ASP A 184 36.44 -7.85 0.32
CA ASP A 184 35.31 -8.33 1.12
C ASP A 184 34.04 -7.51 0.80
N LEU A 185 32.89 -8.16 0.70
CA LEU A 185 31.67 -7.58 0.13
C LEU A 185 30.67 -7.14 1.20
N ARG A 186 30.48 -5.83 1.35
CA ARG A 186 29.42 -5.25 2.21
C ARG A 186 28.69 -4.14 1.47
N LEU A 187 27.43 -4.40 1.12
CA LEU A 187 26.56 -3.41 0.50
C LEU A 187 25.93 -2.53 1.59
N ARG A 188 26.04 -1.21 1.47
CA ARG A 188 25.28 -0.24 2.26
C ARG A 188 24.37 0.56 1.34
N PHE A 189 23.08 0.55 1.64
CA PHE A 189 22.11 1.49 1.09
C PHE A 189 21.70 2.50 2.16
N SER A 190 21.44 3.74 1.77
CA SER A 190 21.09 4.84 2.68
C SER A 190 19.60 4.81 3.01
N GLY A 191 19.23 4.01 4.02
CA GLY A 191 17.86 3.92 4.53
C GLY A 191 17.44 2.48 4.82
N HIS A 192 17.76 2.00 6.03
CA HIS A 192 17.51 0.65 6.55
C HIS A 192 18.30 -0.49 5.88
N ALA A 193 18.75 -1.43 6.70
CA ALA A 193 19.78 -2.40 6.34
C ALA A 193 19.18 -3.72 5.83
N ILE A 194 19.78 -4.26 4.77
CA ILE A 194 19.55 -5.64 4.32
C ILE A 194 20.83 -6.41 4.66
N GLU A 195 20.76 -7.33 5.62
CA GLU A 195 21.85 -8.27 5.87
C GLU A 195 21.67 -9.52 5.01
N THR A 196 22.71 -9.89 4.27
CA THR A 196 22.83 -11.21 3.65
C THR A 196 24.19 -11.79 4.00
N SER A 197 24.21 -13.08 4.33
CA SER A 197 25.46 -13.82 4.55
C SER A 197 25.36 -15.18 3.86
N GLU A 198 26.35 -15.53 3.05
CA GLU A 198 26.73 -16.92 2.79
C GLU A 198 28.13 -16.98 2.16
N GLN A 199 28.85 -18.09 2.39
CA GLN A 199 30.28 -18.24 2.11
C GLN A 199 30.57 -18.76 0.71
N ILE A 200 31.73 -18.41 0.15
CA ILE A 200 32.26 -18.98 -1.09
C ILE A 200 33.12 -20.21 -0.77
N ILE A 201 32.74 -21.39 -1.28
CA ILE A 201 33.61 -22.58 -1.33
C ILE A 201 34.33 -22.61 -2.67
N SER A 202 35.67 -22.69 -2.64
CA SER A 202 36.54 -22.61 -3.82
C SER A 202 36.75 -23.94 -4.57
N ALA A 203 36.85 -23.88 -5.90
CA ALA A 203 37.78 -24.70 -6.69
C ALA A 203 38.05 -24.05 -8.07
N ALA A 204 39.25 -24.20 -8.61
CA ALA A 204 39.74 -23.47 -9.80
C ALA A 204 39.68 -24.29 -11.11
N GLY A 205 39.64 -23.60 -12.27
CA GLY A 205 39.81 -24.24 -13.58
C GLY A 205 39.42 -23.39 -14.81
N ASP A 206 40.27 -22.43 -15.20
CA ASP A 206 40.52 -21.80 -16.53
C ASP A 206 39.43 -21.49 -17.58
N GLN A 207 38.17 -21.91 -17.47
CA GLN A 207 37.07 -21.41 -18.32
C GLN A 207 35.87 -21.05 -17.46
N GLY A 208 35.84 -19.77 -17.05
CA GLY A 208 34.90 -19.20 -16.08
C GLY A 208 33.43 -19.32 -16.47
N THR A 209 32.83 -20.45 -16.09
CA THR A 209 31.39 -20.66 -16.07
C THR A 209 30.96 -20.75 -14.60
N TYR A 210 30.41 -19.66 -14.07
CA TYR A 210 29.89 -19.61 -12.71
C TYR A 210 28.38 -19.86 -12.75
N THR A 211 27.88 -20.77 -11.92
CA THR A 211 26.44 -21.04 -11.80
C THR A 211 25.90 -20.35 -10.55
N ILE A 212 25.08 -19.32 -10.73
CA ILE A 212 24.30 -18.71 -9.66
C ILE A 212 22.86 -19.20 -9.82
N SER A 213 22.38 -20.00 -8.88
CA SER A 213 20.96 -20.40 -8.80
C SER A 213 20.15 -19.38 -8.01
N SER A 214 18.96 -19.05 -8.50
CA SER A 214 18.04 -18.05 -7.93
C SER A 214 17.74 -18.21 -6.44
N ARG A 215 17.65 -17.09 -5.70
CA ARG A 215 16.92 -17.01 -4.42
C ARG A 215 16.10 -15.73 -4.27
N ARG A 216 14.84 -15.95 -3.89
CA ARG A 216 13.96 -15.20 -2.98
C ARG A 216 14.09 -13.67 -2.89
N LEU A 217 13.01 -12.99 -3.27
CA LEU A 217 12.63 -11.69 -2.73
C LEU A 217 12.14 -11.89 -1.28
N MET A 218 12.92 -11.45 -0.30
CA MET A 218 12.46 -11.33 1.09
C MET A 218 11.86 -9.93 1.27
N TYR A 219 10.60 -9.84 1.67
CA TYR A 219 9.98 -8.60 2.11
C TYR A 219 10.44 -8.30 3.55
N PRO A 220 10.86 -7.07 3.89
CA PRO A 220 11.28 -6.75 5.25
C PRO A 220 10.06 -6.75 6.18
N MET A 221 9.89 -7.84 6.92
CA MET A 221 8.93 -7.93 8.01
C MET A 221 9.23 -6.90 9.11
N PRO A 222 8.25 -6.53 9.96
CA PRO A 222 8.53 -5.81 11.20
C PRO A 222 9.61 -6.54 12.01
N ALA A 223 10.40 -5.79 12.79
CA ALA A 223 11.51 -6.33 13.59
C ALA A 223 11.10 -7.42 14.61
N ALA A 224 9.79 -7.65 14.81
CA ALA A 224 9.22 -8.72 15.63
C ALA A 224 9.06 -10.08 14.92
N LEU A 225 9.29 -10.17 13.61
CA LEU A 225 9.12 -11.42 12.82
C LEU A 225 10.30 -11.67 11.85
N PRO A 226 11.52 -11.97 12.36
CA PRO A 226 12.73 -12.09 11.53
C PRO A 226 12.69 -13.22 10.50
N ASP A 227 11.99 -14.32 10.79
CA ASP A 227 12.04 -15.57 9.98
C ASP A 227 10.76 -15.86 9.16
N TYR A 228 9.75 -14.98 9.21
CA TYR A 228 8.49 -15.20 8.48
C TYR A 228 8.57 -14.67 7.05
N GLU A 229 9.00 -15.53 6.12
CA GLU A 229 9.20 -15.18 4.71
C GLU A 229 7.88 -15.14 3.91
N LEU A 230 7.68 -14.08 3.11
CA LEU A 230 6.61 -13.96 2.11
C LEU A 230 7.12 -14.23 0.68
N VAL A 231 6.25 -14.68 -0.23
CA VAL A 231 6.54 -14.80 -1.67
C VAL A 231 5.39 -14.25 -2.52
N GLY A 232 5.74 -13.59 -3.64
CA GLY A 232 4.77 -12.97 -4.55
C GLY A 232 4.06 -13.96 -5.46
N VAL A 233 2.73 -13.96 -5.41
CA VAL A 233 1.83 -14.57 -6.39
C VAL A 233 1.44 -13.49 -7.42
N PRO A 234 1.78 -13.65 -8.71
CA PRO A 234 1.49 -12.64 -9.73
C PRO A 234 0.00 -12.39 -9.95
N ALA A 235 -0.36 -11.17 -10.35
CA ALA A 235 -1.70 -10.85 -10.83
C ALA A 235 -2.09 -11.71 -12.05
N GLY A 236 -3.38 -11.97 -12.24
CA GLY A 236 -3.91 -12.70 -13.39
C GLY A 236 -5.03 -13.69 -13.06
N PRO A 237 -5.66 -14.27 -14.09
CA PRO A 237 -6.74 -15.25 -13.93
C PRO A 237 -6.21 -16.61 -13.46
N PHE A 238 -7.05 -17.36 -12.73
CA PHE A 238 -6.85 -18.77 -12.44
C PHE A 238 -8.22 -19.50 -12.34
N PRO A 239 -8.29 -20.82 -12.55
CA PRO A 239 -9.52 -21.59 -12.38
C PRO A 239 -9.72 -21.97 -10.91
N MET A 240 -10.69 -21.30 -10.28
CA MET A 240 -11.14 -21.55 -8.91
C MET A 240 -12.27 -22.60 -8.90
N GLY A 241 -12.23 -23.53 -7.95
CA GLY A 241 -13.23 -24.57 -7.76
C GLY A 241 -13.08 -25.82 -8.62
N SER A 242 -14.05 -26.74 -8.47
CA SER A 242 -14.09 -28.05 -9.15
C SER A 242 -15.53 -28.54 -9.31
N ASN A 243 -15.70 -29.67 -10.01
CA ASN A 243 -17.00 -30.36 -10.11
C ASN A 243 -17.08 -31.57 -9.14
N ASP A 244 -16.09 -31.79 -8.28
CA ASP A 244 -15.98 -32.97 -7.43
C ASP A 244 -16.97 -32.92 -6.25
N TYR A 245 -17.21 -31.72 -5.72
CA TYR A 245 -18.10 -31.45 -4.58
C TYR A 245 -19.04 -30.28 -4.89
N ALA A 246 -20.15 -30.18 -4.15
CA ALA A 246 -21.23 -29.22 -4.44
C ALA A 246 -20.88 -27.78 -4.01
N ASP A 247 -20.09 -27.64 -2.96
CA ASP A 247 -19.58 -26.37 -2.44
C ASP A 247 -18.34 -25.85 -3.19
N GLU A 248 -17.74 -26.68 -4.05
CA GLU A 248 -16.67 -26.29 -4.97
C GLU A 248 -17.20 -25.81 -6.34
N GLN A 249 -18.51 -25.88 -6.55
CA GLN A 249 -19.18 -25.54 -7.81
C GLN A 249 -19.80 -24.13 -7.79
N PRO A 250 -19.91 -23.46 -8.96
CA PRO A 250 -19.33 -23.87 -10.25
C PRO A 250 -17.83 -23.54 -10.36
N PRO A 251 -17.02 -24.35 -11.07
CA PRO A 251 -15.68 -23.97 -11.48
C PRO A 251 -15.72 -22.67 -12.31
N ARG A 252 -14.85 -21.72 -11.96
CA ARG A 252 -14.92 -20.35 -12.49
C ARG A 252 -13.53 -19.73 -12.64
N SER A 253 -13.33 -18.97 -13.72
CA SER A 253 -12.10 -18.19 -13.92
C SER A 253 -12.15 -16.93 -13.06
N VAL A 254 -11.37 -16.89 -11.99
CA VAL A 254 -11.26 -15.73 -11.09
C VAL A 254 -10.00 -14.94 -11.42
N MET A 255 -10.15 -13.64 -11.60
CA MET A 255 -9.04 -12.69 -11.71
C MET A 255 -8.60 -12.29 -10.31
N LEU A 256 -7.32 -12.48 -9.98
CA LEU A 256 -6.75 -11.90 -8.76
C LEU A 256 -5.68 -10.86 -9.10
N SER A 257 -5.67 -9.78 -8.33
CA SER A 257 -4.53 -8.87 -8.21
C SER A 257 -3.28 -9.61 -7.71
N SER A 258 -2.13 -8.95 -7.75
CA SER A 258 -0.91 -9.47 -7.15
C SER A 258 -1.01 -9.45 -5.62
N PHE A 259 -0.45 -10.45 -4.96
CA PHE A 259 -0.35 -10.49 -3.50
C PHE A 259 0.91 -11.25 -3.09
N LEU A 260 1.41 -10.99 -1.89
CA LEU A 260 2.38 -11.85 -1.22
C LEU A 260 1.62 -12.82 -0.32
N LEU A 261 2.11 -14.05 -0.21
CA LEU A 261 1.64 -15.05 0.77
C LEU A 261 2.83 -15.61 1.53
N GLY A 262 2.64 -15.96 2.81
CA GLY A 262 3.66 -16.68 3.57
C GLY A 262 4.15 -17.92 2.83
N ILE A 263 5.47 -18.09 2.71
CA ILE A 263 6.08 -19.29 2.13
C ILE A 263 5.69 -20.51 2.98
N ARG A 264 5.48 -20.31 4.28
CA ARG A 264 5.14 -21.32 5.29
C ARG A 264 3.99 -20.81 6.16
N GLU A 265 3.35 -21.70 6.90
CA GLU A 265 2.45 -21.35 7.98
C GLU A 265 3.19 -20.57 9.08
N VAL A 266 2.44 -19.83 9.89
CA VAL A 266 2.99 -19.13 11.06
C VAL A 266 3.46 -20.16 12.08
N THR A 267 4.71 -20.05 12.53
CA THR A 267 5.29 -20.97 13.52
C THR A 267 4.87 -20.62 14.94
N VAL A 268 5.03 -21.58 15.87
CA VAL A 268 4.89 -21.36 17.31
C VAL A 268 5.82 -20.22 17.78
N SER A 269 7.07 -20.20 17.32
CA SER A 269 8.05 -19.15 17.64
C SER A 269 7.63 -17.76 17.15
N ALA A 270 7.10 -17.65 15.93
CA ALA A 270 6.57 -16.40 15.40
C ALA A 270 5.35 -15.92 16.20
N TYR A 271 4.42 -16.82 16.53
CA TYR A 271 3.21 -16.51 17.28
C TYR A 271 3.51 -16.08 18.73
N ALA A 272 4.55 -16.65 19.35
CA ALA A 272 5.00 -16.27 20.70
C ALA A 272 5.28 -14.76 20.82
N GLY A 273 5.92 -14.14 19.82
CA GLY A 273 6.17 -12.69 19.81
C GLY A 273 4.90 -11.83 19.86
N CYS A 274 3.82 -12.27 19.23
CA CYS A 274 2.52 -11.59 19.31
C CYS A 274 1.89 -11.71 20.71
N VAL A 275 2.10 -12.85 21.39
CA VAL A 275 1.63 -13.08 22.77
C VAL A 275 2.46 -12.27 23.78
N GLU A 276 3.78 -12.18 23.59
CA GLU A 276 4.69 -11.39 24.43
C GLU A 276 4.38 -9.89 24.40
N THR A 277 3.94 -9.36 23.25
CA THR A 277 3.47 -7.97 23.12
C THR A 277 2.05 -7.75 23.65
N GLY A 278 1.33 -8.81 24.04
CA GLY A 278 -0.06 -8.77 24.49
C GLY A 278 -1.10 -8.57 23.38
N ALA A 279 -0.69 -8.60 22.11
CA ALA A 279 -1.57 -8.44 20.95
C ALA A 279 -2.34 -9.73 20.59
N CYS A 280 -1.79 -10.90 20.91
CA CYS A 280 -2.42 -12.21 20.72
C CYS A 280 -2.76 -12.90 22.05
N ALA A 281 -3.86 -13.65 22.08
CA ALA A 281 -4.12 -14.61 23.15
C ALA A 281 -3.20 -15.84 23.00
N ALA A 282 -2.79 -16.46 24.10
CA ALA A 282 -2.03 -17.69 24.05
C ALA A 282 -2.87 -18.85 23.44
N PRO A 283 -2.30 -19.71 22.58
CA PRO A 283 -2.99 -20.89 22.07
C PRO A 283 -3.38 -21.86 23.19
N ALA A 284 -4.35 -22.75 22.94
CA ALA A 284 -4.70 -23.77 23.92
C ALA A 284 -3.53 -24.76 24.16
N THR A 285 -3.39 -25.24 25.39
CA THR A 285 -2.25 -26.06 25.83
C THR A 285 -2.58 -27.57 25.87
N GLY A 286 -1.56 -28.40 25.70
CA GLY A 286 -1.63 -29.86 25.77
C GLY A 286 -1.88 -30.55 24.42
N SER A 287 -1.35 -31.76 24.27
CA SER A 287 -1.42 -32.52 23.01
C SER A 287 -2.86 -32.73 22.52
N PRO A 288 -3.20 -32.46 21.24
CA PRO A 288 -2.28 -32.26 20.11
C PRO A 288 -1.95 -30.79 19.77
N CYS A 289 -2.18 -29.85 20.69
CA CYS A 289 -1.76 -28.45 20.52
C CYS A 289 -0.25 -28.29 20.67
N ASN A 290 0.35 -27.48 19.80
CA ASN A 290 1.73 -27.05 19.87
C ASN A 290 1.84 -25.91 20.88
N ASP A 291 2.10 -26.27 22.14
CA ASP A 291 2.25 -25.33 23.26
C ASP A 291 3.42 -24.36 23.04
N LEU A 292 3.25 -23.08 23.36
CA LEU A 292 4.33 -22.08 23.30
C LEU A 292 5.55 -22.50 24.14
N ALA A 293 5.34 -23.24 25.23
CA ALA A 293 6.40 -23.75 26.09
C ALA A 293 7.07 -25.05 25.58
N ALA A 294 6.57 -25.67 24.50
CA ALA A 294 7.15 -26.87 23.93
C ALA A 294 8.37 -26.51 23.04
N ALA A 295 9.56 -26.64 23.61
CA ALA A 295 10.82 -26.30 22.94
C ALA A 295 11.09 -27.14 21.68
N ASP A 296 10.53 -28.35 21.58
CA ASP A 296 10.60 -29.23 20.39
C ASP A 296 9.59 -28.86 19.29
N ARG A 297 8.67 -27.91 19.54
CA ARG A 297 7.60 -27.51 18.62
C ARG A 297 7.72 -26.09 18.08
N GLN A 298 8.82 -25.38 18.36
CA GLN A 298 8.99 -23.97 17.97
C GLN A 298 8.89 -23.73 16.45
N ASP A 299 9.37 -24.68 15.64
CA ASP A 299 9.33 -24.63 14.17
C ASP A 299 8.08 -25.30 13.56
N HIS A 300 7.15 -25.78 14.38
CA HIS A 300 5.87 -26.32 13.91
C HIS A 300 4.87 -25.18 13.68
N PRO A 301 3.84 -25.38 12.82
CA PRO A 301 2.78 -24.39 12.66
C PRO A 301 2.05 -24.18 13.99
N VAL A 302 1.72 -22.94 14.33
CA VAL A 302 0.82 -22.65 15.45
C VAL A 302 -0.55 -23.24 15.13
N ASN A 303 -1.10 -24.01 16.07
CA ASN A 303 -2.42 -24.62 15.99
C ASN A 303 -3.18 -24.36 17.30
N CYS A 304 -4.42 -24.84 17.40
CA CYS A 304 -5.29 -24.54 18.55
C CYS A 304 -5.50 -23.03 18.79
N ILE A 305 -5.61 -22.28 17.69
CA ILE A 305 -6.02 -20.86 17.65
C ILE A 305 -7.38 -20.71 16.95
N SER A 306 -8.17 -19.73 17.37
CA SER A 306 -9.44 -19.38 16.71
C SER A 306 -9.18 -18.52 15.46
N TRP A 307 -10.23 -18.22 14.69
CA TRP A 307 -10.11 -17.34 13.54
C TRP A 307 -9.76 -15.89 13.96
N TYR A 308 -10.28 -15.44 15.11
CA TYR A 308 -9.97 -14.12 15.65
C TYR A 308 -8.52 -14.02 16.14
N ASP A 309 -7.99 -15.10 16.72
CA ASP A 309 -6.58 -15.18 17.13
C ASP A 309 -5.64 -15.19 15.91
N ALA A 310 -6.03 -15.88 14.84
CA ALA A 310 -5.33 -15.90 13.56
C ALA A 310 -5.35 -14.52 12.87
N GLN A 311 -6.50 -13.83 12.89
CA GLN A 311 -6.64 -12.47 12.38
C GLN A 311 -5.81 -11.47 13.22
N ALA A 312 -5.84 -11.57 14.55
CA ALA A 312 -5.06 -10.72 15.44
C ALA A 312 -3.56 -10.85 15.16
N PHE A 313 -3.06 -12.09 14.99
CA PHE A 313 -1.66 -12.32 14.61
C PHE A 313 -1.30 -11.67 13.27
N CYS A 314 -2.08 -11.91 12.21
CA CYS A 314 -1.76 -11.32 10.91
C CYS A 314 -1.80 -9.79 10.97
N SER A 315 -2.82 -9.20 11.60
CA SER A 315 -2.92 -7.74 11.76
C SER A 315 -1.75 -7.15 12.57
N TRP A 316 -1.33 -7.81 13.64
CA TRP A 316 -0.14 -7.43 14.42
C TRP A 316 1.16 -7.52 13.59
N ALA A 317 1.25 -8.50 12.69
CA ALA A 317 2.36 -8.66 11.76
C ALA A 317 2.37 -7.63 10.59
N GLY A 318 1.36 -6.75 10.49
CA GLY A 318 1.19 -5.84 9.35
C GLY A 318 0.64 -6.54 8.09
N LEU A 319 -0.05 -7.67 8.27
CA LEU A 319 -0.56 -8.56 7.22
C LEU A 319 -2.07 -8.79 7.38
N SER A 320 -2.68 -9.52 6.44
CA SER A 320 -4.06 -10.00 6.53
C SER A 320 -4.12 -11.52 6.49
N LEU A 321 -5.28 -12.10 6.83
CA LEU A 321 -5.60 -13.45 6.36
C LEU A 321 -5.74 -13.43 4.82
N PRO A 322 -5.30 -14.46 4.09
CA PRO A 322 -5.60 -14.59 2.66
C PRO A 322 -7.10 -14.76 2.44
N THR A 323 -7.61 -14.28 1.31
CA THR A 323 -8.93 -14.74 0.84
C THR A 323 -8.84 -16.20 0.37
N GLU A 324 -9.96 -16.89 0.34
CA GLU A 324 -10.06 -18.28 -0.11
C GLU A 324 -9.56 -18.43 -1.56
N ALA A 325 -9.78 -17.41 -2.39
CA ALA A 325 -9.28 -17.35 -3.76
C ALA A 325 -7.77 -17.10 -3.83
N GLN A 326 -7.22 -16.20 -3.00
CA GLN A 326 -5.77 -15.99 -2.91
C GLN A 326 -5.07 -17.28 -2.50
N TRP A 327 -5.60 -17.97 -1.49
CA TRP A 327 -5.10 -19.27 -1.06
C TRP A 327 -5.19 -20.31 -2.20
N GLU A 328 -6.34 -20.43 -2.87
CA GLU A 328 -6.50 -21.41 -3.94
C GLU A 328 -5.57 -21.15 -5.13
N LYS A 329 -5.39 -19.89 -5.54
CA LYS A 329 -4.43 -19.55 -6.61
C LYS A 329 -2.99 -19.88 -6.21
N ALA A 330 -2.62 -19.61 -4.95
CA ALA A 330 -1.29 -19.92 -4.41
C ALA A 330 -0.98 -21.43 -4.44
N ALA A 331 -1.99 -22.27 -4.22
CA ALA A 331 -1.90 -23.72 -4.35
C ALA A 331 -1.93 -24.16 -5.82
N ARG A 332 -2.96 -23.79 -6.58
CA ARG A 332 -3.22 -24.29 -7.94
C ARG A 332 -2.26 -23.79 -9.02
N GLY A 333 -1.65 -22.62 -8.82
CA GLY A 333 -1.04 -21.88 -9.93
C GLY A 333 -2.07 -21.34 -10.92
N ALA A 334 -1.61 -20.53 -11.88
CA ALA A 334 -2.44 -20.08 -13.00
C ALA A 334 -2.92 -21.25 -13.91
N GLU A 335 -2.22 -22.40 -13.84
CA GLU A 335 -2.49 -23.61 -14.62
C GLU A 335 -3.66 -24.44 -14.08
N GLY A 336 -4.11 -24.21 -12.84
CA GLY A 336 -5.24 -24.93 -12.27
C GLY A 336 -4.93 -26.35 -11.78
N HIS A 337 -3.77 -26.56 -11.17
CA HIS A 337 -3.37 -27.87 -10.67
C HIS A 337 -4.32 -28.43 -9.61
N GLU A 338 -4.53 -29.75 -9.63
CA GLU A 338 -5.38 -30.44 -8.65
C GLU A 338 -4.76 -30.42 -7.24
N TYR A 339 -3.44 -30.51 -7.14
CA TYR A 339 -2.64 -30.42 -5.91
C TYR A 339 -1.55 -29.35 -6.09
N PRO A 340 -0.95 -28.79 -5.02
CA PRO A 340 0.08 -27.76 -5.14
C PRO A 340 1.24 -28.12 -6.08
N TRP A 341 1.68 -29.38 -6.02
CA TRP A 341 2.78 -29.94 -6.83
C TRP A 341 2.38 -30.40 -8.24
N GLY A 342 1.12 -30.23 -8.67
CA GLY A 342 0.64 -30.61 -10.01
C GLY A 342 -0.61 -31.51 -10.04
N SER A 343 -1.09 -31.82 -11.24
CA SER A 343 -2.34 -32.57 -11.49
C SER A 343 -2.26 -34.09 -11.30
N ARG A 344 -1.28 -34.61 -10.54
CA ARG A 344 -1.16 -36.04 -10.26
C ARG A 344 -0.82 -36.29 -8.80
N ARG A 345 -1.74 -36.93 -8.08
CA ARG A 345 -1.46 -37.50 -6.77
C ARG A 345 -0.48 -38.69 -6.91
N PRO A 346 0.59 -38.78 -6.08
CA PRO A 346 1.52 -39.90 -6.11
C PRO A 346 0.87 -41.23 -5.68
N GLY A 347 0.06 -41.18 -4.63
CA GLY A 347 -0.60 -42.35 -4.03
C GLY A 347 0.32 -43.13 -3.08
N GLY A 348 -0.22 -43.54 -1.93
CA GLY A 348 0.45 -44.45 -1.01
C GLY A 348 1.72 -43.84 -0.44
N ALA A 349 2.88 -44.51 -0.62
CA ALA A 349 4.16 -44.07 -0.06
C ALA A 349 4.45 -42.58 -0.33
N GLY A 350 4.36 -42.18 -1.59
CA GLY A 350 4.77 -40.85 -2.05
C GLY A 350 3.82 -39.70 -1.73
N ASP A 351 2.68 -39.98 -1.07
CA ASP A 351 1.80 -38.93 -0.53
C ASP A 351 2.51 -38.25 0.67
N CYS A 352 3.12 -39.03 1.57
CA CYS A 352 3.87 -38.51 2.74
C CYS A 352 5.22 -37.85 2.38
N ASP A 353 5.71 -38.02 1.15
CA ASP A 353 6.87 -37.27 0.66
C ASP A 353 6.51 -35.79 0.38
N ARG A 354 5.21 -35.47 0.26
CA ARG A 354 4.71 -34.17 -0.23
C ARG A 354 3.77 -33.45 0.72
N ALA A 355 3.05 -34.17 1.58
CA ALA A 355 2.07 -33.58 2.48
C ALA A 355 2.07 -34.31 3.83
N VAL A 356 1.88 -33.57 4.92
CA VAL A 356 1.80 -34.12 6.29
C VAL A 356 0.35 -34.50 6.58
N MET A 357 0.04 -35.79 6.68
CA MET A 357 -1.34 -36.29 6.69
C MET A 357 -1.49 -37.57 7.53
N MET A 358 -2.69 -37.87 8.03
CA MET A 358 -2.99 -39.18 8.62
C MET A 358 -2.95 -40.27 7.54
N ARG A 359 -2.34 -41.43 7.84
CA ARG A 359 -2.23 -42.51 6.86
C ARG A 359 -2.21 -43.91 7.46
N ALA A 360 -2.90 -44.84 6.80
CA ALA A 360 -2.83 -46.27 7.09
C ALA A 360 -1.38 -46.77 7.20
N GLY A 361 -1.05 -47.33 8.37
CA GLY A 361 0.25 -47.93 8.65
C GLY A 361 1.37 -46.97 9.07
N LEU A 362 1.17 -45.65 9.00
CA LEU A 362 2.11 -44.65 9.54
C LEU A 362 1.52 -43.81 10.68
N GLY A 363 0.20 -43.76 10.83
CA GLY A 363 -0.47 -43.02 11.89
C GLY A 363 -0.73 -41.55 11.52
N LEU A 364 -0.78 -40.70 12.54
CA LEU A 364 -1.05 -39.27 12.43
C LEU A 364 0.16 -38.53 11.86
N GLY A 365 -0.09 -37.54 10.99
CA GLY A 365 0.97 -36.69 10.40
C GLY A 365 2.14 -37.46 9.78
N CYS A 366 1.87 -38.55 9.05
CA CYS A 366 2.89 -39.41 8.43
C CYS A 366 3.93 -40.01 9.41
N GLY A 367 3.62 -40.08 10.71
CA GLY A 367 4.51 -40.58 11.76
C GLY A 367 4.97 -39.53 12.78
N HIS A 368 4.58 -38.26 12.61
CA HIS A 368 4.91 -37.15 13.53
C HIS A 368 4.02 -37.04 14.78
N ASP A 369 2.99 -37.89 14.88
CA ASP A 369 1.99 -37.88 15.96
C ASP A 369 1.30 -36.50 16.14
N GLY A 370 1.08 -35.80 15.02
CA GLY A 370 0.56 -34.43 14.98
C GLY A 370 1.09 -33.66 13.77
N THR A 371 1.31 -32.37 13.95
CA THR A 371 1.98 -31.47 12.98
C THR A 371 3.45 -31.86 12.76
N ALA A 372 4.02 -31.43 11.64
CA ALA A 372 5.46 -31.44 11.37
C ALA A 372 6.05 -30.02 11.38
N PRO A 373 7.38 -29.85 11.47
CA PRO A 373 8.04 -28.57 11.20
C PRO A 373 7.67 -28.02 9.82
N VAL A 374 7.49 -26.70 9.73
CA VAL A 374 7.08 -26.06 8.46
C VAL A 374 8.17 -26.17 7.39
N GLY A 375 7.78 -26.54 6.18
CA GLY A 375 8.67 -26.77 5.04
C GLY A 375 9.39 -28.13 5.02
N GLU A 376 9.03 -29.10 5.88
CA GLU A 376 9.66 -30.44 5.85
C GLU A 376 9.38 -31.20 4.53
N ARG A 377 8.32 -30.85 3.79
CA ARG A 377 7.88 -31.56 2.57
C ARG A 377 8.12 -30.74 1.29
N PRO A 378 9.36 -30.38 0.91
CA PRO A 378 9.64 -29.52 -0.24
C PRO A 378 9.23 -30.13 -1.59
N ALA A 379 8.96 -31.44 -1.66
CA ALA A 379 8.40 -32.09 -2.86
C ALA A 379 6.89 -31.84 -3.05
N GLY A 380 6.22 -31.25 -2.05
CA GLY A 380 4.83 -30.77 -2.12
C GLY A 380 4.69 -29.28 -2.41
N ARG A 381 5.80 -28.54 -2.52
CA ARG A 381 5.85 -27.10 -2.79
C ARG A 381 5.07 -26.71 -4.06
N SER A 382 4.33 -25.61 -4.01
CA SER A 382 3.56 -25.10 -5.14
C SER A 382 4.43 -24.50 -6.25
N THR A 383 3.84 -24.24 -7.43
CA THR A 383 4.55 -23.60 -8.55
C THR A 383 5.04 -22.18 -8.25
N TYR A 384 4.46 -21.49 -7.25
CA TYR A 384 4.93 -20.21 -6.74
C TYR A 384 5.98 -20.33 -5.62
N GLY A 385 6.37 -21.56 -5.26
CA GLY A 385 7.42 -21.81 -4.28
C GLY A 385 6.95 -21.87 -2.83
N ILE A 386 5.65 -22.06 -2.59
CA ILE A 386 5.01 -22.05 -1.27
C ILE A 386 4.92 -23.47 -0.72
N ASP A 387 5.37 -23.67 0.51
CA ASP A 387 5.38 -24.96 1.21
C ASP A 387 4.04 -25.24 1.91
N ASP A 388 3.75 -26.53 2.12
CA ASP A 388 2.71 -27.07 3.01
C ASP A 388 1.25 -26.61 2.77
N LEU A 389 0.94 -26.06 1.59
CA LEU A 389 -0.45 -25.82 1.13
C LEU A 389 -1.30 -27.10 0.95
N ALA A 390 -0.80 -28.27 1.35
CA ALA A 390 -1.55 -29.51 1.41
C ALA A 390 -1.07 -30.34 2.60
N GLY A 391 -1.98 -30.62 3.53
CA GLY A 391 -1.67 -31.27 4.80
C GLY A 391 -1.15 -30.30 5.85
N ASN A 392 -0.41 -30.83 6.81
CA ASN A 392 0.05 -30.17 8.03
C ASN A 392 -1.13 -29.59 8.84
N VAL A 393 -1.54 -28.34 8.62
CA VAL A 393 -2.71 -27.74 9.27
C VAL A 393 -3.70 -27.15 8.25
N TRP A 394 -4.98 -27.21 8.59
CA TRP A 394 -5.99 -26.40 7.92
C TRP A 394 -5.65 -24.93 8.15
N GLU A 395 -5.65 -24.11 7.11
CA GLU A 395 -5.32 -22.69 7.22
C GLU A 395 -6.59 -21.83 7.20
N TRP A 396 -6.75 -20.95 8.19
CA TRP A 396 -7.83 -19.95 8.21
C TRP A 396 -7.71 -18.97 7.05
N THR A 397 -8.83 -18.69 6.37
CA THR A 397 -8.95 -17.61 5.37
C THR A 397 -9.89 -16.52 5.87
N ALA A 398 -9.86 -15.35 5.23
CA ALA A 398 -10.73 -14.22 5.60
C ALA A 398 -12.24 -14.53 5.43
N ASP A 399 -12.59 -15.35 4.44
CA ASP A 399 -13.96 -15.59 3.99
C ASP A 399 -14.88 -16.26 5.03
N THR A 400 -16.10 -15.74 5.14
CA THR A 400 -17.26 -16.44 5.69
C THR A 400 -17.58 -17.64 4.79
N TYR A 401 -17.68 -18.83 5.38
CA TYR A 401 -18.01 -20.02 4.61
C TYR A 401 -19.50 -20.05 4.27
N VAL A 402 -19.77 -19.94 2.97
CA VAL A 402 -21.09 -20.14 2.36
C VAL A 402 -20.94 -21.20 1.26
N PRO A 403 -21.69 -22.33 1.32
CA PRO A 403 -21.55 -23.42 0.34
C PRO A 403 -21.76 -22.96 -1.11
N THR A 404 -22.77 -22.14 -1.35
CA THR A 404 -23.13 -21.63 -2.69
C THR A 404 -22.37 -20.35 -3.07
N ALA A 405 -21.33 -19.94 -2.32
CA ALA A 405 -20.59 -18.70 -2.58
C ALA A 405 -20.10 -18.55 -4.02
N TYR A 406 -19.66 -19.65 -4.64
CA TYR A 406 -19.08 -19.61 -5.99
C TYR A 406 -20.14 -19.33 -7.07
N GLU A 407 -21.44 -19.42 -6.77
CA GLU A 407 -22.52 -19.03 -7.69
C GLU A 407 -22.65 -17.51 -7.80
N SER A 408 -22.41 -16.78 -6.70
CA SER A 408 -22.74 -15.34 -6.56
C SER A 408 -21.56 -14.41 -6.31
N ALA A 409 -20.41 -14.92 -5.83
CA ALA A 409 -19.22 -14.12 -5.55
C ALA A 409 -18.71 -13.37 -6.80
N PRO A 410 -18.00 -12.24 -6.65
CA PRO A 410 -17.43 -11.50 -7.78
C PRO A 410 -16.30 -12.26 -8.48
N LEU A 411 -16.07 -12.00 -9.77
CA LEU A 411 -15.03 -12.66 -10.57
C LEU A 411 -13.64 -12.03 -10.43
N THR A 412 -13.53 -10.88 -9.78
CA THR A 412 -12.27 -10.18 -9.50
C THR A 412 -12.10 -10.03 -8.00
N ASP A 413 -10.94 -10.42 -7.47
CA ASP A 413 -10.55 -10.36 -6.06
C ASP A 413 -11.68 -10.71 -5.06
N PRO A 414 -12.33 -11.89 -5.19
CA PRO A 414 -13.43 -12.25 -4.30
C PRO A 414 -12.99 -12.43 -2.85
N LEU A 415 -13.81 -11.85 -1.99
CA LEU A 415 -13.90 -12.05 -0.56
C LEU A 415 -15.39 -12.21 -0.21
N VAL A 416 -15.74 -13.33 0.42
CA VAL A 416 -17.10 -13.62 0.89
C VAL A 416 -17.22 -13.17 2.34
N ASP A 417 -17.74 -11.97 2.61
CA ASP A 417 -17.95 -11.48 4.00
C ASP A 417 -19.44 -11.32 4.35
N GLU A 418 -20.16 -12.44 4.38
CA GLU A 418 -21.59 -12.46 4.73
C GLU A 418 -21.85 -12.46 6.25
N SER A 419 -21.48 -11.35 6.90
CA SER A 419 -21.83 -11.07 8.31
C SER A 419 -23.34 -11.10 8.58
N ASN A 420 -24.16 -10.79 7.55
CA ASN A 420 -25.62 -10.68 7.64
C ASN A 420 -26.42 -12.01 7.61
N GLN A 421 -25.78 -13.18 7.43
CA GLN A 421 -26.46 -14.48 7.50
C GLN A 421 -26.35 -15.19 8.87
N GLY A 422 -25.65 -14.60 9.84
CA GLY A 422 -25.45 -15.21 11.17
C GLY A 422 -24.55 -16.46 11.18
N SER A 423 -23.85 -16.74 10.07
CA SER A 423 -22.88 -17.83 10.00
C SER A 423 -21.63 -17.47 10.82
N THR A 424 -21.42 -18.15 11.93
CA THR A 424 -20.16 -18.05 12.70
C THR A 424 -19.04 -18.91 12.11
N ARG A 425 -19.18 -19.43 10.88
CA ARG A 425 -18.19 -20.32 10.26
C ARG A 425 -17.35 -19.57 9.23
N ARG A 426 -16.03 -19.62 9.39
CA ARG A 426 -15.05 -19.09 8.44
C ARG A 426 -14.44 -20.25 7.65
N SER A 427 -14.05 -19.98 6.41
CA SER A 427 -13.50 -20.97 5.50
C SER A 427 -12.07 -21.36 5.93
N VAL A 428 -11.69 -22.60 5.65
CA VAL A 428 -10.35 -23.14 5.85
C VAL A 428 -9.91 -23.97 4.66
N ARG A 429 -8.59 -24.04 4.44
CA ARG A 429 -7.98 -24.67 3.25
C ARG A 429 -6.80 -25.58 3.60
N GLY A 430 -6.38 -26.41 2.65
CA GLY A 430 -5.16 -27.24 2.76
C GLY A 430 -5.34 -28.66 3.33
N ASN A 431 -6.41 -28.95 4.07
CA ASN A 431 -6.52 -30.15 4.91
C ASN A 431 -5.40 -30.20 5.97
N SER A 432 -5.13 -31.36 6.61
CA SER A 432 -4.32 -31.41 7.82
C SER A 432 -3.72 -32.79 8.10
N TRP A 433 -2.89 -32.86 9.15
CA TRP A 433 -2.28 -34.08 9.69
C TRP A 433 -3.27 -35.17 10.16
N TYR A 434 -4.59 -34.90 10.20
CA TYR A 434 -5.60 -35.75 10.85
C TYR A 434 -6.64 -36.42 9.90
N TYR A 435 -7.11 -35.77 8.83
CA TYR A 435 -8.36 -36.16 8.12
C TYR A 435 -8.16 -36.79 6.74
N SER A 436 -7.43 -37.90 6.64
CA SER A 436 -6.82 -38.20 5.33
C SER A 436 -6.54 -39.68 4.99
N ASP A 437 -7.32 -40.63 5.50
CA ASP A 437 -7.17 -42.06 5.21
C ASP A 437 -8.56 -42.74 5.04
N PRO A 438 -8.81 -43.57 3.99
CA PRO A 438 -7.92 -43.93 2.87
C PRO A 438 -7.94 -42.92 1.71
N ASN A 439 -8.81 -41.90 1.75
CA ASN A 439 -8.89 -40.87 0.72
C ASN A 439 -8.50 -39.48 1.27
N PRO A 440 -7.19 -39.15 1.31
CA PRO A 440 -6.72 -37.83 1.70
C PRO A 440 -7.20 -36.79 0.68
N ASP A 441 -8.20 -36.01 1.07
CA ASP A 441 -8.68 -34.91 0.23
C ASP A 441 -7.77 -33.69 0.38
N LEU A 442 -6.61 -33.79 -0.28
CA LEU A 442 -5.54 -32.80 -0.35
C LEU A 442 -5.66 -31.91 -1.59
N ARG A 443 -6.79 -31.96 -2.30
CA ARG A 443 -7.00 -31.19 -3.52
C ARG A 443 -7.00 -29.71 -3.17
N ALA A 444 -6.36 -28.89 -3.99
CA ALA A 444 -6.26 -27.45 -3.78
C ALA A 444 -7.63 -26.73 -3.82
N ALA A 445 -8.66 -27.33 -4.41
CA ALA A 445 -10.03 -26.81 -4.36
C ALA A 445 -10.83 -27.26 -3.12
N ASN A 446 -10.37 -28.21 -2.29
CA ASN A 446 -11.13 -28.75 -1.16
C ASN A 446 -11.44 -27.66 -0.11
N ARG A 447 -12.74 -27.34 0.05
CA ARG A 447 -13.23 -26.33 0.99
C ARG A 447 -13.67 -27.01 2.28
N PHE A 448 -13.38 -26.38 3.41
CA PHE A 448 -14.04 -26.73 4.66
C PHE A 448 -14.23 -25.50 5.52
N ALA A 449 -14.86 -25.65 6.67
CA ALA A 449 -15.09 -24.54 7.58
C ALA A 449 -15.19 -24.96 9.04
N PHE A 450 -14.73 -24.08 9.91
CA PHE A 450 -14.86 -24.24 11.35
C PHE A 450 -15.51 -23.00 11.97
N SER A 451 -16.05 -23.11 13.18
CA SER A 451 -16.60 -21.95 13.89
C SER A 451 -15.46 -21.01 14.28
N ALA A 452 -15.55 -19.75 13.88
CA ALA A 452 -14.57 -18.69 14.12
C ALA A 452 -14.28 -18.46 15.61
N LEU A 453 -15.26 -18.77 16.48
CA LEU A 453 -15.19 -18.65 17.94
C LEU A 453 -14.51 -19.85 18.63
N ARG A 454 -14.05 -20.85 17.88
CA ARG A 454 -13.42 -22.07 18.42
C ARG A 454 -12.09 -22.36 17.75
N TRP A 455 -11.15 -22.82 18.55
CA TRP A 455 -9.90 -23.40 18.09
C TRP A 455 -10.02 -24.91 17.88
N TRP A 456 -9.11 -25.47 17.08
CA TRP A 456 -9.04 -26.90 16.75
C TRP A 456 -7.57 -27.35 16.59
N PRO A 457 -7.21 -28.60 16.96
CA PRO A 457 -5.81 -29.04 17.00
C PRO A 457 -5.17 -29.29 15.62
N TYR A 458 -5.95 -29.17 14.56
CA TYR A 458 -5.51 -29.37 13.18
C TYR A 458 -5.77 -28.11 12.32
N VAL A 459 -6.03 -26.96 12.94
CA VAL A 459 -6.21 -25.65 12.26
C VAL A 459 -5.16 -24.67 12.79
N GLY A 460 -4.50 -23.97 11.87
CA GLY A 460 -3.51 -22.92 12.10
C GLY A 460 -3.73 -21.73 11.16
N VAL A 461 -2.67 -20.98 10.86
CA VAL A 461 -2.76 -19.74 10.07
C VAL A 461 -1.55 -19.54 9.15
N ARG A 462 -1.81 -18.92 8.00
CA ARG A 462 -0.84 -18.30 7.09
C ARG A 462 -1.35 -16.90 6.76
N CYS A 463 -0.46 -15.92 6.76
CA CYS A 463 -0.79 -14.52 6.47
C CYS A 463 -0.37 -14.11 5.04
N ALA A 464 -1.06 -13.11 4.49
CA ALA A 464 -0.89 -12.53 3.17
C ALA A 464 -0.73 -11.00 3.22
N LEU A 465 -0.26 -10.41 2.13
CA LEU A 465 -0.25 -8.96 1.90
C LEU A 465 -0.71 -8.67 0.47
N ALA A 466 -1.73 -7.82 0.28
CA ALA A 466 -2.11 -7.41 -1.06
C ALA A 466 -1.00 -6.55 -1.68
N VAL A 467 -0.51 -6.93 -2.87
CA VAL A 467 0.38 -6.07 -3.67
C VAL A 467 -0.52 -5.26 -4.57
N THR A 468 -1.12 -4.22 -3.99
CA THR A 468 -1.79 -3.16 -4.74
C THR A 468 -0.80 -2.56 -5.72
N GLY A 469 -1.27 -2.28 -6.95
CA GLY A 469 -0.43 -1.74 -8.01
C GLY A 469 -0.06 -0.28 -7.76
N HIS A 470 0.87 -0.02 -6.83
CA HIS A 470 1.41 1.32 -6.62
C HIS A 470 2.06 1.82 -7.90
N ARG A 471 1.36 2.75 -8.57
CA ARG A 471 2.03 3.80 -9.31
C ARG A 471 2.81 4.65 -8.31
N GLU A 472 4.09 4.37 -8.15
CA GLU A 472 5.03 5.37 -7.64
C GLU A 472 5.07 6.54 -8.63
N SER A 473 4.17 7.52 -8.45
CA SER A 473 4.44 8.89 -8.89
C SER A 473 5.41 9.53 -7.91
N ALA A 474 6.65 9.03 -7.90
CA ALA A 474 7.75 9.72 -7.25
C ALA A 474 7.89 11.10 -7.91
N SER A 475 7.65 12.16 -7.14
CA SER A 475 8.04 13.53 -7.48
C SER A 475 8.71 14.16 -6.26
N PRO A 476 9.72 15.01 -6.48
CA PRO A 476 10.93 14.91 -5.68
C PRO A 476 10.90 15.75 -4.40
N MET A 477 11.41 15.16 -3.31
CA MET A 477 12.02 15.94 -2.24
C MET A 477 13.29 16.63 -2.78
N GLY A 478 13.22 17.94 -2.98
CA GLY A 478 14.42 18.78 -3.09
C GLY A 478 14.99 19.02 -1.70
N LEU A 479 16.29 18.79 -1.52
CA LEU A 479 17.00 19.07 -0.27
C LEU A 479 16.98 20.56 0.05
N GLU A 480 16.73 20.92 1.32
CA GLU A 480 17.43 22.06 1.93
C GLU A 480 18.76 21.57 2.51
N VAL A 481 19.85 22.25 2.13
CA VAL A 481 21.18 22.04 2.72
C VAL A 481 21.43 23.16 3.72
N ILE A 482 21.42 22.83 5.01
CA ILE A 482 22.06 23.69 6.02
C ILE A 482 23.55 23.37 6.03
N GLN A 483 24.37 24.40 5.76
CA GLN A 483 25.82 24.33 5.90
C GLN A 483 26.21 24.04 7.35
N GLN A 484 27.13 23.12 7.58
CA GLN A 484 28.08 23.23 8.69
C GLN A 484 29.50 22.88 8.24
N GLN A 485 30.45 23.62 8.79
CA GLN A 485 31.83 23.69 8.32
C GLN A 485 32.64 22.49 8.81
N THR A 486 33.50 21.96 7.94
CA THR A 486 34.58 21.07 8.36
C THR A 486 35.68 21.87 9.07
N ALA A 487 35.97 21.52 10.31
CA ALA A 487 37.25 21.81 10.95
C ALA A 487 38.00 20.48 11.13
N ALA A 488 39.23 20.41 10.63
CA ALA A 488 40.00 19.17 10.56
C ALA A 488 40.63 18.79 11.92
N ALA A 489 40.72 17.48 12.16
CA ALA A 489 41.71 16.88 13.05
C ALA A 489 42.05 15.47 12.55
N GLU A 490 43.32 15.08 12.67
CA GLU A 490 43.88 13.87 12.05
C GLU A 490 43.64 12.61 12.90
N ALA A 491 43.92 11.45 12.32
CA ALA A 491 43.66 10.14 12.92
C ALA A 491 44.59 9.83 14.11
N THR A 492 44.04 9.22 15.17
CA THR A 492 44.81 8.33 16.07
C THR A 492 43.90 7.27 16.68
N THR A 493 44.27 6.00 16.53
CA THR A 493 43.64 4.83 17.17
C THR A 493 44.06 4.72 18.64
N PHE A 494 43.21 4.24 19.56
CA PHE A 494 43.60 3.34 20.66
C PHE A 494 42.37 2.67 21.32
N TRP A 495 42.61 1.60 22.08
CA TRP A 495 41.62 0.57 22.47
C TRP A 495 40.82 0.90 23.74
N LEU A 496 39.65 0.30 23.91
CA LEU A 496 38.86 0.31 25.15
C LEU A 496 38.95 -1.04 25.88
N ASP A 497 39.42 -0.99 27.13
CA ASP A 497 39.50 -2.12 28.05
C ASP A 497 38.18 -2.32 28.83
N ARG A 498 37.97 -3.55 29.30
CA ARG A 498 36.74 -4.07 29.87
C ARG A 498 36.75 -3.95 31.39
N ASN A 499 36.44 -2.76 31.93
CA ASN A 499 35.78 -2.55 33.24
C ASN A 499 35.75 -1.06 33.66
N GLN A 500 34.57 -0.43 33.67
CA GLN A 500 34.12 0.35 34.84
C GLN A 500 32.61 0.59 34.79
N ILE A 501 31.94 0.19 35.88
CA ILE A 501 30.51 0.41 36.15
C ILE A 501 30.42 1.45 37.28
N VAL A 502 29.27 2.14 37.38
CA VAL A 502 28.82 3.03 38.48
C VAL A 502 29.74 4.18 38.92
N ALA A 503 29.30 5.41 38.62
CA ALA A 503 28.70 6.28 39.64
C ALA A 503 28.07 7.55 39.00
N ASN A 504 26.79 7.78 39.28
CA ASN A 504 26.25 9.05 39.83
C ASN A 504 24.72 9.06 39.70
N LEU A 505 24.05 8.81 40.83
CA LEU A 505 22.66 9.19 41.06
C LEU A 505 22.61 10.64 41.59
N GLU A 506 21.40 11.22 41.53
CA GLU A 506 20.98 12.49 42.15
C GLU A 506 21.42 13.80 41.45
N GLY A 507 20.42 14.53 40.91
CA GLY A 507 20.61 15.77 40.15
C GLY A 507 19.33 16.24 39.45
N ASP A 508 18.26 16.42 40.23
CA ASP A 508 16.89 16.83 39.87
C ASP A 508 16.71 17.69 38.59
N THR A 509 16.09 17.12 37.55
CA THR A 509 15.27 17.86 36.57
C THR A 509 14.05 17.03 36.14
N GLN A 510 12.88 17.66 36.25
CA GLN A 510 11.53 17.32 35.74
C GLN A 510 11.44 16.21 34.67
N PRO A 511 10.43 15.31 34.75
CA PRO A 511 10.19 14.33 33.70
C PRO A 511 9.83 15.03 32.40
N VAL A 512 10.65 14.83 31.37
CA VAL A 512 10.21 14.98 29.98
C VAL A 512 9.04 14.01 29.81
N ARG A 513 7.81 14.55 29.69
CA ARG A 513 6.65 13.72 29.36
C ARG A 513 6.93 13.06 28.01
N PRO A 514 6.74 11.74 27.87
CA PRO A 514 6.83 11.12 26.55
C PRO A 514 5.80 11.75 25.61
N VAL A 515 6.17 11.87 24.34
CA VAL A 515 5.26 12.28 23.27
C VAL A 515 4.01 11.37 23.31
N PRO A 516 2.78 11.92 23.25
CA PRO A 516 1.57 11.10 23.24
C PRO A 516 1.59 10.08 22.08
N GLN A 517 1.09 8.87 22.36
CA GLN A 517 1.12 7.76 21.39
C GLN A 517 0.19 8.02 20.18
N ASP A 518 0.59 7.50 19.03
CA ASP A 518 -0.02 7.69 17.71
C ASP A 518 -1.32 6.90 17.46
N ASP A 519 -1.95 6.34 18.51
CA ASP A 519 -2.77 5.12 18.41
C ASP A 519 -4.26 5.31 18.75
N ASP A 520 -4.87 6.44 18.34
CA ASP A 520 -6.31 6.69 18.56
C ASP A 520 -7.09 7.09 17.29
N MET A 521 -6.81 6.36 16.21
CA MET A 521 -7.60 6.42 14.97
C MET A 521 -8.46 5.17 14.81
N ALA A 522 -9.74 5.35 14.53
CA ALA A 522 -10.64 4.28 14.10
C ALA A 522 -10.23 3.77 12.71
N LEU A 523 -10.17 2.45 12.55
CA LEU A 523 -10.11 1.81 11.23
C LEU A 523 -11.50 1.88 10.60
N ILE A 524 -11.64 2.66 9.53
CA ILE A 524 -12.84 2.70 8.71
C ILE A 524 -12.64 1.68 7.58
N PRO A 525 -13.42 0.58 7.53
CA PRO A 525 -13.26 -0.45 6.51
C PRO A 525 -13.68 0.08 5.14
N MET A 526 -13.15 -0.51 4.06
CA MET A 526 -13.65 -0.24 2.71
C MET A 526 -15.12 -0.66 2.60
N GLY A 527 -15.91 0.03 1.79
CA GLY A 527 -17.32 -0.30 1.66
C GLY A 527 -18.06 0.47 0.58
N ARG A 528 -19.24 -0.06 0.22
CA ARG A 528 -20.24 0.68 -0.57
C ARG A 528 -21.31 1.23 0.35
N PHE A 529 -21.70 2.48 0.13
CA PHE A 529 -22.75 3.14 0.90
C PHE A 529 -23.59 4.09 0.06
N LEU A 530 -24.73 4.48 0.63
CA LEU A 530 -25.64 5.43 0.01
C LEU A 530 -25.23 6.85 0.41
N MET A 531 -24.41 7.49 -0.41
CA MET A 531 -23.96 8.86 -0.25
C MET A 531 -25.07 9.85 -0.65
N GLY A 532 -25.28 10.86 0.18
CA GLY A 532 -26.33 11.86 0.02
C GLY A 532 -27.70 11.40 0.47
N SER A 533 -28.71 12.15 0.02
CA SER A 533 -30.11 11.99 0.43
C SER A 533 -31.05 12.23 -0.75
N ALA A 534 -32.16 11.49 -0.80
CA ALA A 534 -33.21 11.72 -1.77
C ALA A 534 -34.08 12.95 -1.39
N ASP A 535 -34.25 13.18 -0.09
CA ASP A 535 -35.15 14.18 0.50
C ASP A 535 -34.41 15.31 1.26
N GLY A 536 -33.09 15.25 1.31
CA GLY A 536 -32.20 16.27 1.89
C GLY A 536 -32.18 17.58 1.09
N ASP A 537 -31.24 18.46 1.41
CA ASP A 537 -31.12 19.76 0.76
C ASP A 537 -30.52 19.64 -0.66
N GLN A 538 -30.47 20.72 -1.46
CA GLN A 538 -30.19 20.61 -2.90
C GLN A 538 -28.80 20.02 -3.20
N ASP A 539 -27.83 20.35 -2.38
CA ASP A 539 -26.42 19.95 -2.43
C ASP A 539 -26.13 18.59 -1.78
N GLU A 540 -27.14 17.97 -1.15
CA GLU A 540 -27.11 16.57 -0.67
C GLU A 540 -27.64 15.58 -1.72
N ARG A 541 -28.12 16.07 -2.87
CA ARG A 541 -28.79 15.29 -3.92
C ARG A 541 -27.89 15.11 -5.15
N PRO A 542 -28.03 14.00 -5.90
CA PRO A 542 -28.88 12.83 -5.65
C PRO A 542 -28.27 11.88 -4.60
N LEU A 543 -29.13 11.02 -4.04
CA LEU A 543 -28.71 9.79 -3.38
C LEU A 543 -28.04 8.86 -4.40
N ARG A 544 -26.80 8.41 -4.13
CA ARG A 544 -26.03 7.53 -5.03
C ARG A 544 -25.20 6.50 -4.27
N THR A 545 -24.90 5.38 -4.92
CA THR A 545 -24.05 4.33 -4.34
C THR A 545 -22.59 4.63 -4.60
N VAL A 546 -21.85 4.99 -3.57
CA VAL A 546 -20.41 5.29 -3.64
C VAL A 546 -19.61 4.19 -2.95
N TYR A 547 -18.43 3.86 -3.48
CA TYR A 547 -17.42 3.05 -2.82
C TYR A 547 -16.34 3.95 -2.22
N VAL A 548 -15.91 3.64 -1.00
CA VAL A 548 -14.78 4.28 -0.32
C VAL A 548 -13.80 3.19 0.11
N ASP A 549 -12.51 3.41 -0.14
CA ASP A 549 -11.42 2.55 0.33
C ASP A 549 -11.30 2.55 1.85
N SER A 550 -10.55 1.61 2.40
CA SER A 550 -10.26 1.59 3.83
C SER A 550 -9.26 2.68 4.21
N PHE A 551 -9.58 3.46 5.23
CA PHE A 551 -8.72 4.51 5.78
C PHE A 551 -8.83 4.53 7.31
N ARG A 552 -7.94 5.27 7.97
CA ARG A 552 -8.04 5.57 9.40
C ARG A 552 -8.59 6.98 9.59
N LEU A 553 -9.49 7.17 10.55
CA LEU A 553 -10.02 8.48 10.94
C LEU A 553 -9.76 8.70 12.44
N ASP A 554 -9.31 9.88 12.85
CA ASP A 554 -9.19 10.19 14.29
C ASP A 554 -10.54 9.95 14.98
N ARG A 555 -10.55 9.22 16.10
CA ARG A 555 -11.80 8.92 16.84
C ARG A 555 -12.51 10.18 17.32
N PHE A 556 -11.74 11.22 17.56
CA PHE A 556 -12.10 12.49 18.14
C PHE A 556 -11.62 13.62 17.22
N GLU A 557 -12.21 14.81 17.34
CA GLU A 557 -11.63 16.02 16.74
C GLU A 557 -10.28 16.35 17.38
N VAL A 558 -9.43 17.08 16.65
CA VAL A 558 -8.12 17.49 17.17
C VAL A 558 -8.30 18.38 18.38
N THR A 559 -7.72 18.00 19.52
CA THR A 559 -7.83 18.75 20.78
C THR A 559 -6.89 19.95 20.84
N VAL A 560 -7.17 20.89 21.75
CA VAL A 560 -6.28 22.04 22.02
C VAL A 560 -4.87 21.58 22.42
N ASP A 561 -4.74 20.53 23.25
CA ASP A 561 -3.42 20.03 23.67
C ASP A 561 -2.62 19.40 22.52
N GLN A 562 -3.30 18.65 21.65
CA GLN A 562 -2.71 18.13 20.41
C GLN A 562 -2.25 19.27 19.49
N PHE A 563 -3.12 20.25 19.21
CA PHE A 563 -2.77 21.39 18.36
C PHE A 563 -1.61 22.23 18.94
N ARG A 564 -1.55 22.36 20.28
CA ARG A 564 -0.50 23.08 20.98
C ARG A 564 0.88 22.50 20.71
N GLN A 565 1.03 21.18 20.67
CA GLN A 565 2.31 20.53 20.36
C GLN A 565 2.85 20.95 18.98
N CYS A 566 1.97 21.04 17.97
CA CYS A 566 2.34 21.51 16.63
C CYS A 566 2.79 22.98 16.62
N VAL A 567 2.15 23.83 17.44
CA VAL A 567 2.50 25.25 17.60
C VAL A 567 3.83 25.42 18.34
N GLU A 568 4.06 24.65 19.41
CA GLU A 568 5.30 24.68 20.20
C GLU A 568 6.52 24.21 19.39
N MET A 569 6.33 23.27 18.46
CA MET A 569 7.36 22.87 17.49
C MET A 569 7.58 23.89 16.34
N GLY A 570 6.81 24.99 16.32
CA GLY A 570 6.87 26.01 15.26
C GLY A 570 6.40 25.50 13.90
N LYS A 571 5.56 24.46 13.87
CA LYS A 571 5.03 23.83 12.65
C LYS A 571 3.63 24.30 12.31
N CYS A 572 2.78 24.47 13.32
CA CYS A 572 1.50 25.15 13.17
C CYS A 572 1.64 26.63 13.57
N ARG A 573 0.85 27.49 12.93
CA ARG A 573 0.72 28.88 13.35
C ARG A 573 -0.06 28.96 14.65
N THR A 574 0.45 29.70 15.64
CA THR A 574 -0.30 30.05 16.85
C THR A 574 -1.64 30.71 16.45
N PRO A 575 -2.79 30.21 16.93
CA PRO A 575 -4.06 30.90 16.77
C PRO A 575 -4.01 32.24 17.52
N HIS A 576 -3.70 33.33 16.81
CA HIS A 576 -3.40 34.63 17.41
C HIS A 576 -4.64 35.53 17.52
N TYR A 577 -5.32 35.43 18.65
CA TYR A 577 -6.53 36.22 18.95
C TYR A 577 -6.23 37.64 19.50
N GLY A 578 -5.18 38.31 19.01
CA GLY A 578 -4.65 39.53 19.61
C GLY A 578 -5.33 40.86 19.21
N GLY A 579 -6.21 40.84 18.21
CA GLY A 579 -6.74 42.04 17.55
C GLY A 579 -7.64 42.92 18.41
N ALA A 580 -7.73 44.21 18.08
CA ALA A 580 -8.68 45.13 18.73
C ALA A 580 -10.16 44.76 18.45
N ALA A 581 -10.43 44.01 17.38
CA ALA A 581 -11.74 43.41 17.11
C ALA A 581 -12.08 42.25 18.06
N TYR A 582 -11.09 41.46 18.49
CA TYR A 582 -11.29 40.30 19.35
C TYR A 582 -11.66 40.67 20.78
N ARG A 583 -11.07 41.76 21.29
CA ARG A 583 -11.19 42.22 22.69
C ARG A 583 -12.56 42.81 23.07
N LEU A 584 -13.58 42.67 22.24
CA LEU A 584 -14.91 43.25 22.42
C LEU A 584 -16.07 42.25 22.27
N ALA A 585 -15.80 40.96 22.03
CA ALA A 585 -16.82 39.98 21.64
C ALA A 585 -17.02 38.83 22.63
N HIS A 586 -18.27 38.36 22.72
CA HIS A 586 -18.73 37.16 23.44
C HIS A 586 -17.92 35.90 23.04
N GLU A 587 -17.57 35.83 21.76
CA GLU A 587 -16.78 34.77 21.08
C GLU A 587 -15.45 34.43 21.77
N ALA A 588 -14.84 35.39 22.48
CA ALA A 588 -13.56 35.16 23.17
C ALA A 588 -13.64 34.06 24.24
N ASN A 589 -14.83 33.79 24.79
CA ASN A 589 -15.08 32.69 25.72
C ASN A 589 -15.47 31.38 25.03
N TYR A 590 -15.84 31.40 23.74
CA TYR A 590 -16.21 30.18 22.99
C TYR A 590 -15.00 29.50 22.36
N LEU A 591 -13.93 30.26 22.09
CA LEU A 591 -12.67 29.74 21.57
C LEU A 591 -11.85 29.04 22.66
N ASN A 592 -11.28 27.87 22.34
CA ASN A 592 -10.70 26.96 23.33
C ASN A 592 -9.19 27.13 23.54
N TRP A 593 -8.49 27.73 22.59
CA TRP A 593 -7.06 28.02 22.69
C TRP A 593 -6.76 28.98 23.85
N GLU A 594 -5.69 28.71 24.59
CA GLU A 594 -5.25 29.47 25.80
C GLU A 594 -6.29 29.54 26.95
N GLN A 595 -7.47 28.91 26.84
CA GLN A 595 -8.45 28.88 27.93
C GLN A 595 -8.09 27.83 29.00
N PRO A 596 -8.06 28.20 30.30
CA PRO A 596 -7.79 27.26 31.38
C PRO A 596 -8.77 26.08 31.41
N GLY A 597 -8.23 24.85 31.48
CA GLY A 597 -9.03 23.62 31.58
C GLY A 597 -9.64 23.13 30.26
N ARG A 598 -9.30 23.73 29.11
CA ARG A 598 -9.84 23.34 27.80
C ARG A 598 -8.92 22.46 26.95
N ASP A 599 -7.88 21.88 27.55
CA ASP A 599 -6.89 21.05 26.86
C ASP A 599 -7.49 19.86 26.08
N ALA A 600 -8.53 19.22 26.63
CA ALA A 600 -9.26 18.10 26.01
C ALA A 600 -10.47 18.53 25.15
N HIS A 601 -10.67 19.84 24.93
CA HIS A 601 -11.73 20.35 24.04
C HIS A 601 -11.19 20.38 22.61
N PRO A 602 -12.05 20.30 21.59
CA PRO A 602 -11.61 20.41 20.20
C PRO A 602 -11.05 21.81 19.92
N ILE A 603 -10.01 21.90 19.08
CA ILE A 603 -9.47 23.18 18.63
C ILE A 603 -10.45 23.85 17.67
N ASN A 604 -10.75 25.13 17.91
CA ASN A 604 -11.71 25.89 17.12
C ASN A 604 -11.19 27.29 16.72
N GLY A 605 -11.87 27.92 15.75
CA GLY A 605 -11.45 29.21 15.19
C GLY A 605 -10.24 29.12 14.26
N VAL A 606 -9.95 27.93 13.75
CA VAL A 606 -8.83 27.62 12.85
C VAL A 606 -9.29 27.59 11.39
N SER A 607 -8.45 28.11 10.49
CA SER A 607 -8.75 28.08 9.05
C SER A 607 -8.47 26.69 8.45
N TRP A 608 -9.04 26.41 7.28
CA TRP A 608 -8.80 25.15 6.56
C TRP A 608 -7.30 24.89 6.35
N TYR A 609 -6.53 25.94 6.10
CA TYR A 609 -5.08 25.87 5.97
C TYR A 609 -4.37 25.53 7.29
N ASP A 610 -4.83 26.04 8.44
CA ASP A 610 -4.23 25.69 9.74
C ASP A 610 -4.55 24.22 10.10
N ALA A 611 -5.74 23.74 9.73
CA ALA A 611 -6.15 22.35 9.88
C ALA A 611 -5.34 21.40 8.98
N GLN A 612 -5.11 21.80 7.72
CA GLN A 612 -4.24 21.08 6.78
C GLN A 612 -2.78 21.04 7.27
N ASP A 613 -2.22 22.17 7.71
CA ASP A 613 -0.86 22.27 8.25
C ASP A 613 -0.68 21.32 9.45
N TYR A 614 -1.66 21.29 10.37
CA TYR A 614 -1.65 20.36 11.49
C TYR A 614 -1.69 18.89 11.04
N CYS A 615 -2.64 18.51 10.18
CA CYS A 615 -2.75 17.12 9.76
C CYS A 615 -1.47 16.66 9.05
N HIS A 616 -0.86 17.50 8.21
CA HIS A 616 0.42 17.18 7.59
C HIS A 616 1.58 17.08 8.59
N TRP A 617 1.65 17.95 9.61
CA TRP A 617 2.62 17.81 10.70
C TRP A 617 2.44 16.49 11.46
N ALA A 618 1.20 16.08 11.71
CA ALA A 618 0.85 14.80 12.34
C ALA A 618 1.02 13.58 11.40
N SER A 619 1.62 13.73 10.20
CA SER A 619 1.75 12.67 9.17
C SER A 619 0.42 12.10 8.68
N LYS A 620 -0.65 12.88 8.77
CA LYS A 620 -2.02 12.61 8.35
C LYS A 620 -2.44 13.58 7.22
N ARG A 621 -3.72 13.58 6.87
CA ARG A 621 -4.39 14.53 5.95
C ARG A 621 -5.78 14.88 6.50
N LEU A 622 -6.50 15.81 5.89
CA LEU A 622 -7.93 15.95 6.13
C LEU A 622 -8.69 14.76 5.47
N PRO A 623 -9.82 14.30 6.04
CA PRO A 623 -10.70 13.34 5.37
C PRO A 623 -11.30 13.96 4.10
N THR A 624 -11.61 13.15 3.10
CA THR A 624 -12.55 13.60 2.06
C THR A 624 -13.96 13.68 2.63
N GLU A 625 -14.86 14.41 1.98
CA GLU A 625 -16.24 14.48 2.43
C GLU A 625 -16.96 13.13 2.28
N ALA A 626 -16.56 12.31 1.30
CA ALA A 626 -17.06 10.95 1.13
C ALA A 626 -16.59 9.99 2.23
N GLU A 627 -15.32 10.11 2.63
CA GLU A 627 -14.74 9.39 3.76
C GLU A 627 -15.43 9.75 5.08
N TRP A 628 -15.57 11.06 5.34
CA TRP A 628 -16.28 11.57 6.52
C TRP A 628 -17.71 11.04 6.57
N GLU A 629 -18.43 11.12 5.45
CA GLU A 629 -19.82 10.68 5.36
C GLU A 629 -19.97 9.17 5.52
N TRP A 630 -19.06 8.37 4.95
CA TRP A 630 -19.01 6.93 5.19
C TRP A 630 -18.81 6.61 6.67
N ALA A 631 -17.88 7.29 7.34
CA ALA A 631 -17.64 7.12 8.78
C ALA A 631 -18.86 7.47 9.66
N ALA A 632 -19.72 8.38 9.18
CA ALA A 632 -20.95 8.84 9.83
C ALA A 632 -22.24 8.09 9.40
N ARG A 633 -22.26 7.39 8.26
CA ARG A 633 -23.45 6.67 7.75
C ARG A 633 -23.34 5.16 7.79
N SER A 634 -22.14 4.59 7.65
CA SER A 634 -21.95 3.16 7.42
C SER A 634 -22.83 2.61 6.27
N ALA A 635 -22.96 1.29 6.15
CA ALA A 635 -23.64 0.64 5.02
C ALA A 635 -25.18 0.71 5.10
N ASP A 636 -25.74 0.95 6.28
CA ASP A 636 -27.19 0.99 6.49
C ASP A 636 -27.85 2.33 6.16
N GLY A 637 -27.07 3.39 5.92
CA GLY A 637 -27.57 4.67 5.42
C GLY A 637 -28.35 5.51 6.45
N ARG A 638 -28.11 5.27 7.74
CA ARG A 638 -28.64 6.00 8.91
C ARG A 638 -28.59 7.53 8.78
N LEU A 639 -29.53 8.20 9.45
CA LEU A 639 -29.69 9.65 9.41
C LEU A 639 -28.61 10.42 10.20
N TYR A 640 -28.17 9.85 11.33
CA TYR A 640 -27.15 10.37 12.23
C TYR A 640 -26.14 9.26 12.58
N PRO A 641 -24.93 9.56 13.11
CA PRO A 641 -23.90 8.55 13.40
C PRO A 641 -24.39 7.35 14.22
N TRP A 642 -25.24 7.57 15.23
CA TRP A 642 -25.80 6.52 16.08
C TRP A 642 -26.96 5.73 15.45
N GLY A 643 -27.70 6.31 14.50
CA GLY A 643 -28.96 5.75 14.01
C GLY A 643 -29.93 6.80 13.46
N ASP A 644 -31.24 6.52 13.55
CA ASP A 644 -32.31 7.38 13.03
C ASP A 644 -33.04 8.17 14.14
N GLU A 645 -32.74 7.94 15.42
CA GLU A 645 -33.27 8.74 16.51
C GLU A 645 -32.81 10.19 16.41
N GLN A 646 -33.72 11.12 16.72
CA GLN A 646 -33.46 12.57 16.66
C GLN A 646 -32.23 12.97 17.50
N ALA A 647 -31.41 13.86 16.95
CA ALA A 647 -30.31 14.48 17.68
C ALA A 647 -30.82 15.22 18.92
N THR A 648 -30.23 14.86 20.06
CA THR A 648 -30.47 15.44 21.39
C THR A 648 -29.15 15.55 22.13
N CYS A 649 -29.12 16.34 23.19
CA CYS A 649 -27.96 16.54 24.05
C CYS A 649 -27.52 15.30 24.86
N GLU A 650 -28.23 14.18 24.76
CA GLU A 650 -27.77 12.84 25.19
C GLU A 650 -26.77 12.23 24.20
N ARG A 651 -26.90 12.54 22.90
CA ARG A 651 -26.16 11.91 21.79
C ARG A 651 -25.18 12.85 21.10
N ALA A 652 -25.47 14.15 21.04
CA ALA A 652 -24.65 15.15 20.36
C ALA A 652 -24.46 16.39 21.25
N ILE A 653 -23.56 17.29 20.84
CA ILE A 653 -23.35 18.58 21.51
C ILE A 653 -23.91 19.67 20.59
N ILE A 654 -25.11 20.15 20.89
CA ILE A 654 -25.93 20.98 19.99
C ILE A 654 -26.61 22.12 20.77
N ASP A 655 -27.25 23.08 20.08
CA ASP A 655 -28.17 24.00 20.74
C ASP A 655 -29.51 23.28 21.04
N GLU A 656 -29.54 22.61 22.19
CA GLU A 656 -30.77 22.16 22.85
C GLU A 656 -30.87 22.86 24.21
N GLY A 657 -31.47 24.05 24.22
CA GLY A 657 -31.61 24.87 25.43
C GLY A 657 -30.50 25.91 25.62
N GLY A 658 -29.79 26.27 24.55
CA GLY A 658 -28.62 27.13 24.53
C GLY A 658 -27.42 26.41 23.93
N ASP A 659 -26.46 27.16 23.39
CA ASP A 659 -25.25 26.62 22.75
C ASP A 659 -24.55 25.57 23.62
N GLY A 660 -24.14 24.45 23.00
CA GLY A 660 -23.43 23.37 23.68
C GLY A 660 -24.24 22.77 24.84
N CYS A 661 -25.52 22.49 24.63
CA CYS A 661 -26.44 21.96 25.64
C CYS A 661 -26.67 22.91 26.84
N GLY A 662 -26.70 24.22 26.59
CA GLY A 662 -26.87 25.25 27.61
C GLY A 662 -25.60 25.59 28.41
N HIS A 663 -24.42 25.23 27.89
CA HIS A 663 -23.13 25.52 28.52
C HIS A 663 -22.34 26.66 27.87
N GLU A 664 -22.79 27.21 26.73
CA GLU A 664 -22.13 28.32 26.02
C GLU A 664 -20.68 28.00 25.57
N MET A 665 -20.37 26.71 25.33
CA MET A 665 -19.06 26.26 24.86
C MET A 665 -19.10 24.83 24.30
N ALA A 666 -18.09 24.49 23.49
CA ALA A 666 -17.80 23.12 23.08
C ALA A 666 -17.52 22.25 24.33
N TRP A 667 -17.68 20.94 24.20
CA TRP A 667 -17.38 20.01 25.29
C TRP A 667 -16.04 19.30 25.06
N PRO A 668 -15.48 18.63 26.08
CA PRO A 668 -14.41 17.66 25.85
C PRO A 668 -14.84 16.62 24.82
N VAL A 669 -13.93 16.27 23.92
CA VAL A 669 -14.15 15.23 22.90
C VAL A 669 -14.50 13.89 23.55
N GLY A 670 -15.34 13.10 22.88
CA GLY A 670 -15.81 11.80 23.37
C GLY A 670 -16.83 11.85 24.50
N SER A 671 -17.28 13.04 24.91
CA SER A 671 -18.20 13.21 26.05
C SER A 671 -19.65 12.76 25.79
N ARG A 672 -19.96 12.23 24.60
CA ARG A 672 -21.26 11.64 24.24
C ARG A 672 -21.11 10.21 23.71
N ALA A 673 -20.97 9.26 24.61
CA ALA A 673 -20.88 7.83 24.28
C ALA A 673 -22.12 7.28 23.53
N ALA A 674 -23.31 7.88 23.72
CA ALA A 674 -24.51 7.51 22.97
C ALA A 674 -24.53 8.06 21.52
N GLY A 675 -23.56 8.91 21.16
CA GLY A 675 -23.41 9.50 19.83
C GLY A 675 -22.45 8.78 18.89
N VAL A 676 -21.79 7.73 19.36
CA VAL A 676 -20.69 7.08 18.61
C VAL A 676 -21.19 6.38 17.34
N SER A 677 -20.41 6.48 16.26
CA SER A 677 -20.67 5.76 15.01
C SER A 677 -20.32 4.26 15.11
N PRO A 678 -20.79 3.40 14.18
CA PRO A 678 -20.47 1.97 14.17
C PRO A 678 -18.99 1.64 14.15
N PHE A 679 -18.17 2.56 13.62
CA PHE A 679 -16.72 2.39 13.52
C PHE A 679 -15.97 2.92 14.76
N GLY A 680 -16.69 3.36 15.80
CA GLY A 680 -16.09 3.86 17.04
C GLY A 680 -15.52 5.27 16.90
N VAL A 681 -16.17 6.12 16.09
CA VAL A 681 -15.85 7.55 15.91
C VAL A 681 -16.90 8.38 16.63
N TYR A 682 -16.45 9.33 17.45
CA TYR A 682 -17.28 10.20 18.27
C TYR A 682 -17.49 11.55 17.61
N ASP A 683 -18.53 12.25 18.03
CA ASP A 683 -18.75 13.68 17.74
C ASP A 683 -18.84 14.02 16.24
N LEU A 684 -19.15 13.04 15.37
CA LEU A 684 -19.50 13.23 13.95
C LEU A 684 -20.87 13.93 13.75
N ALA A 685 -21.48 14.45 14.81
CA ALA A 685 -22.71 15.22 14.77
C ALA A 685 -22.72 16.19 15.96
N GLY A 686 -22.75 17.49 15.68
CA GLY A 686 -22.57 18.55 16.68
C GLY A 686 -21.12 18.71 17.13
N ASN A 687 -20.93 19.34 18.29
CA ASN A 687 -19.68 19.87 18.82
C ASN A 687 -19.10 20.96 17.93
N LEU A 688 -18.43 20.62 16.82
CA LEU A 688 -17.92 21.57 15.83
C LEU A 688 -18.17 21.08 14.41
N TRP A 689 -18.36 22.03 13.50
CA TRP A 689 -18.19 21.78 12.07
C TRP A 689 -16.76 21.36 11.75
N GLU A 690 -16.60 20.31 10.95
CA GLU A 690 -15.29 19.76 10.62
C GLU A 690 -14.85 20.06 9.19
N TRP A 691 -13.64 20.60 9.03
CA TRP A 691 -12.99 20.74 7.73
C TRP A 691 -12.72 19.38 7.06
N THR A 692 -13.14 19.27 5.80
CA THR A 692 -12.76 18.16 4.90
C THR A 692 -11.84 18.66 3.78
N ALA A 693 -11.19 17.75 3.05
CA ALA A 693 -10.27 18.09 1.97
C ALA A 693 -10.97 18.74 0.75
N ASP A 694 -12.26 18.45 0.55
CA ASP A 694 -13.02 18.75 -0.66
C ASP A 694 -13.33 20.24 -0.85
N TRP A 695 -13.25 20.70 -2.09
CA TRP A 695 -13.89 21.95 -2.48
C TRP A 695 -15.41 21.77 -2.51
N TYR A 696 -16.12 22.73 -1.95
CA TYR A 696 -17.58 22.72 -2.00
C TYR A 696 -18.05 23.01 -3.43
N SER A 697 -18.99 22.19 -3.89
CA SER A 697 -19.80 22.45 -5.08
C SER A 697 -21.18 21.86 -4.87
N ARG A 698 -22.21 22.66 -5.19
CA ARG A 698 -23.62 22.28 -5.06
C ARG A 698 -23.98 21.02 -5.85
N ASP A 699 -23.39 20.83 -7.04
CA ASP A 699 -23.75 19.72 -7.92
C ASP A 699 -22.78 18.53 -7.82
N PHE A 700 -21.84 18.52 -6.86
CA PHE A 700 -20.79 17.50 -6.80
C PHE A 700 -21.37 16.08 -6.76
N TYR A 701 -22.44 15.86 -6.00
CA TYR A 701 -23.08 14.56 -5.87
C TYR A 701 -23.72 14.08 -7.19
N GLY A 702 -24.05 15.00 -8.10
CA GLY A 702 -24.57 14.67 -9.43
C GLY A 702 -23.50 14.42 -10.48
N ARG A 703 -22.21 14.64 -10.17
CA ARG A 703 -21.11 14.65 -11.15
C ARG A 703 -19.80 13.97 -10.72
N GLY A 704 -19.60 13.71 -9.43
CA GLY A 704 -18.42 13.03 -8.89
C GLY A 704 -18.38 11.54 -9.23
N GLU A 705 -17.22 10.91 -9.04
CA GLU A 705 -17.01 9.49 -9.34
C GLU A 705 -17.72 8.55 -8.34
N ASP A 706 -17.93 7.29 -8.71
CA ASP A 706 -18.58 6.28 -7.84
C ASP A 706 -17.59 5.54 -6.92
N VAL A 707 -16.30 5.88 -7.01
CA VAL A 707 -15.17 5.27 -6.29
C VAL A 707 -14.31 6.39 -5.75
N ASN A 708 -14.13 6.46 -4.43
CA ASN A 708 -13.40 7.50 -3.71
C ASN A 708 -13.68 8.94 -4.20
N PRO A 709 -14.94 9.39 -4.32
CA PRO A 709 -15.24 10.71 -4.82
C PRO A 709 -14.55 11.79 -3.98
N PHE A 710 -13.78 12.62 -4.67
CA PHE A 710 -13.07 13.75 -4.12
C PHE A 710 -13.19 14.93 -5.07
N ASN A 711 -13.61 16.10 -4.58
CA ASN A 711 -13.70 17.32 -5.36
C ASN A 711 -12.43 18.17 -5.19
N ASP A 712 -11.49 18.03 -6.13
CA ASP A 712 -10.28 18.86 -6.22
C ASP A 712 -10.53 20.22 -6.90
N THR A 713 -11.73 20.44 -7.47
CA THR A 713 -12.02 21.56 -8.35
C THR A 713 -12.63 22.75 -7.59
N GLN A 714 -11.81 23.78 -7.38
CA GLN A 714 -12.20 25.05 -6.80
C GLN A 714 -13.21 25.79 -7.70
N THR A 715 -14.50 25.62 -7.42
CA THR A 715 -15.60 26.26 -8.19
C THR A 715 -16.03 27.57 -7.55
N ASP A 716 -16.54 27.51 -6.31
CA ASP A 716 -17.10 28.67 -5.60
C ASP A 716 -16.11 29.30 -4.60
N GLY A 717 -14.88 28.79 -4.52
CA GLY A 717 -13.85 29.22 -3.56
C GLY A 717 -14.01 28.69 -2.14
N LEU A 718 -15.09 27.95 -1.86
CA LEU A 718 -15.45 27.42 -0.54
C LEU A 718 -14.95 25.97 -0.35
N LYS A 719 -14.60 25.59 0.88
CA LYS A 719 -14.32 24.19 1.28
C LYS A 719 -15.53 23.58 2.00
N VAL A 720 -15.64 22.25 1.99
CA VAL A 720 -16.74 21.54 2.65
C VAL A 720 -16.49 21.39 4.15
N LEU A 721 -17.48 21.80 4.94
CA LEU A 721 -17.67 21.49 6.35
C LEU A 721 -18.74 20.40 6.54
N ARG A 722 -18.55 19.55 7.55
CA ARG A 722 -19.47 18.45 7.93
C ARG A 722 -19.77 18.43 9.44
N GLY A 723 -20.83 17.74 9.85
CA GLY A 723 -21.15 17.43 11.26
C GLY A 723 -22.14 18.36 11.95
N GLY A 724 -22.17 19.66 11.63
CA GLY A 724 -22.90 20.63 12.45
C GLY A 724 -22.15 20.99 13.73
N SER A 725 -22.55 22.06 14.42
CA SER A 725 -21.85 22.55 15.62
C SER A 725 -22.74 22.69 16.85
N MET A 726 -22.09 22.94 17.99
CA MET A 726 -22.74 23.28 19.26
C MET A 726 -23.71 24.48 19.22
N ALA A 727 -23.66 25.33 18.19
CA ALA A 727 -24.53 26.50 18.02
C ALA A 727 -25.71 26.25 17.04
N ASP A 728 -25.79 25.06 16.45
CA ASP A 728 -26.81 24.74 15.45
C ASP A 728 -28.06 24.09 16.10
N GLN A 729 -29.13 24.87 16.22
CA GLN A 729 -30.39 24.44 16.84
C GLN A 729 -31.20 23.42 16.01
N ASN A 730 -31.04 23.44 14.68
CA ASN A 730 -31.88 22.65 13.78
C ASN A 730 -31.33 21.22 13.62
N PRO A 731 -32.05 20.16 14.05
CA PRO A 731 -31.58 18.78 13.91
C PRO A 731 -31.25 18.35 12.48
N ARG A 732 -31.80 19.03 11.45
CA ARG A 732 -31.42 18.77 10.04
C ARG A 732 -29.96 19.09 9.73
N ILE A 733 -29.29 19.91 10.52
CA ILE A 733 -27.88 20.29 10.31
C ILE A 733 -26.95 19.15 10.73
N HIS A 734 -27.30 18.46 11.82
CA HIS A 734 -26.52 17.35 12.41
C HIS A 734 -26.62 16.02 11.67
N ARG A 735 -27.33 15.98 10.54
CA ARG A 735 -27.48 14.76 9.72
C ARG A 735 -26.17 14.44 9.02
N SER A 736 -25.82 13.16 8.94
CA SER A 736 -24.57 12.70 8.30
C SER A 736 -24.44 13.12 6.82
N THR A 737 -25.54 13.44 6.13
CA THR A 737 -25.57 13.89 4.73
C THR A 737 -25.44 15.40 4.55
N ASN A 738 -25.51 16.20 5.62
CA ASN A 738 -25.52 17.65 5.48
C ASN A 738 -24.13 18.21 5.17
N ARG A 739 -24.10 19.30 4.40
CA ARG A 739 -22.89 19.91 3.84
C ARG A 739 -22.99 21.42 4.03
N LEU A 740 -21.89 22.07 4.37
CA LEU A 740 -21.79 23.52 4.40
C LEU A 740 -20.56 23.96 3.62
N GLY A 741 -20.73 24.88 2.67
CA GLY A 741 -19.61 25.53 1.98
C GLY A 741 -19.10 26.73 2.77
N TYR A 742 -17.82 26.72 3.16
CA TYR A 742 -17.24 27.76 4.03
C TYR A 742 -15.90 28.31 3.50
N PRO A 743 -15.56 29.60 3.69
CA PRO A 743 -14.33 30.19 3.15
C PRO A 743 -13.07 29.61 3.83
N PRO A 744 -12.10 29.02 3.08
CA PRO A 744 -10.98 28.30 3.67
C PRO A 744 -10.00 29.18 4.46
N GLU A 745 -9.96 30.49 4.19
CA GLU A 745 -9.15 31.48 4.90
C GLU A 745 -9.77 31.98 6.21
N GLN A 746 -11.05 31.70 6.46
CA GLN A 746 -11.77 32.22 7.62
C GLN A 746 -11.16 31.68 8.91
N ARG A 747 -11.01 32.57 9.89
CA ARG A 747 -10.47 32.31 11.22
C ARG A 747 -11.42 32.87 12.26
N TYR A 748 -11.23 32.47 13.51
CA TYR A 748 -11.99 32.95 14.68
C TYR A 748 -13.46 32.48 14.76
N ASP A 749 -13.96 31.73 13.77
CA ASP A 749 -15.26 31.07 13.92
C ASP A 749 -15.16 29.93 14.94
N TYR A 750 -15.76 30.16 16.11
CA TYR A 750 -15.73 29.25 17.25
C TYR A 750 -16.55 27.96 17.02
N THR A 751 -17.36 27.90 15.95
CA THR A 751 -18.13 26.72 15.56
C THR A 751 -17.35 25.73 14.69
N VAL A 752 -16.17 26.10 14.20
CA VAL A 752 -15.40 25.31 13.22
C VAL A 752 -14.10 24.78 13.81
N GLY A 753 -13.90 23.47 13.65
CA GLY A 753 -12.69 22.70 13.97
C GLY A 753 -12.40 21.67 12.88
N PHE A 754 -11.75 20.56 13.23
CA PHE A 754 -11.41 19.49 12.29
C PHE A 754 -10.94 18.19 12.99
N ARG A 755 -10.92 17.10 12.23
CA ARG A 755 -10.22 15.85 12.55
C ARG A 755 -9.36 15.40 11.37
N CYS A 756 -8.35 14.57 11.60
CA CYS A 756 -7.50 14.07 10.53
C CYS A 756 -7.85 12.62 10.14
N ALA A 757 -7.54 12.29 8.89
CA ALA A 757 -7.57 10.94 8.32
C ALA A 757 -6.16 10.52 7.90
N ALA A 758 -5.88 9.22 7.92
CA ALA A 758 -4.66 8.62 7.40
C ALA A 758 -5.03 7.54 6.38
N THR A 759 -4.39 7.55 5.22
CA THR A 759 -4.46 6.44 4.28
C THR A 759 -3.75 5.24 4.89
N ILE A 760 -4.35 4.05 4.78
CA ILE A 760 -3.70 2.81 5.22
C ILE A 760 -2.60 2.52 4.20
N GLN A 761 -1.35 2.45 4.70
CA GLN A 761 -0.15 2.16 3.91
C GLN A 761 0.01 0.66 3.67
#